data_AF-A0A378IB34-F1
#
_entry.id   AF-A0A378IB34-F1
#
_cell.length_a   1.000
_cell.length_b   1.000
_cell.length_c   1.000
_cell.angle_alpha   90.00
_cell.angle_beta   90.00
_cell.angle_gamma   90.00
#
_symmetry.space_group_name_H-M   'P 1'
#
loop_
_entity.id
_entity.type
_entity.pdbx_description
1 polymer ?
#
loop_
_entity_poly.entity_id
_entity_poly.type
_entity_poly.pdbx_seq_one_letter_code
_entity_poly.pdbx_strand_id
1 'polypeptide(L)'
;MLTALQLLEYFSNHVQSPVIAHPDLNPETKKIMEAESTSTFFYFKSITVELARGLNQQEAITQIRYFLKRRWEFIKKTNWAYTRHPFLPANQLCLQVAEQIAGKDEAVCQILMPGTRKISRKTDSPFSFKDETEEDGHFPVHKYLLAASEGELLSLEDIYSAGVANTNSIFPDFQESTAEIQYLLKSIELWNVKQAAGNSSIRLMDELFRFHKQQYDDSTLGFAIKNLARHAYKASKEDAGTETVAEMKLLEEAIREFYAIWRALSRETKKELFQMKLEHYGSPRPLPLYFFALFVRLLDCPLTKAEFSSHKGAQILNCAHIIANTLEEFLKQHPRLFNIPNPLKTHAANTQQGVEPLSDLLSHCLEALEKRGQTLEIQEPNLFKELAFSIYSNQRNDTFMTARIIAYCVSSFQDLIDVIDLSEDLFKGLIPLIRQRTQQFKDSDKLFKLLEKMTAQVQQLLLTEEFFPHIYKHISSYSKFTNIYFALAPNLQEKFKTGFVKELIKEVHDVSCVVRIANQFSSTLIIPLLFEELQTFLSNFFNGNVDSFLGLYKQLHSTSQNCLAELFLDSLSQWLSPDNFNEYKDFLDLPLISLARVWSEEVNSFTEYLALLDKWSRHPDLISDFNTVNASKLASWIMTEEDLDLLLEKMPVKSWIPIFNYAKVISSWASFQTYWQKISPFHRSDFLDRVNLKTFIKTIENLQLLLNFVNKDKHKQRVLSRFKASDLNCSEEELAALRPPSRMEQLEQLLNKFSRCTDANEMLEAVRKLQNSIASEYQRGPRRGQIQQTLQGAYQTFLRRDEPTHWPSNSLHSFWNTGGTPSTQSVLDEVEDFHPTP
;
A
#
# COMPACT_ATOMS: atom_id res chain seq x y z
N MET A 1 49.20 19.54 26.27
CA MET A 1 48.90 20.18 24.97
C MET A 1 48.91 19.11 23.90
N LEU A 2 47.82 18.96 23.16
CA LEU A 2 47.66 17.93 22.11
C LEU A 2 48.40 18.36 20.83
N THR A 3 49.33 17.53 20.35
CA THR A 3 50.10 17.77 19.13
C THR A 3 49.79 16.75 18.04
N ALA A 4 50.11 17.07 16.77
CA ALA A 4 49.95 16.12 15.67
C ALA A 4 50.78 14.83 15.87
N LEU A 5 52.00 14.95 16.43
CA LEU A 5 52.85 13.79 16.73
C LEU A 5 52.21 12.86 17.78
N GLN A 6 51.67 13.44 18.85
CA GLN A 6 50.97 12.66 19.89
C GLN A 6 49.74 11.94 19.35
N LEU A 7 48.90 12.63 18.56
CA LEU A 7 47.74 11.97 17.94
C LEU A 7 48.14 10.88 16.96
N LEU A 8 49.23 11.08 16.19
CA LEU A 8 49.75 10.06 15.29
C LEU A 8 50.23 8.82 16.06
N GLU A 9 50.90 9.01 17.19
CA GLU A 9 51.35 7.95 18.08
C GLU A 9 50.15 7.17 18.66
N TYR A 10 49.17 7.86 19.26
CA TYR A 10 47.96 7.23 19.78
C TYR A 10 47.22 6.44 18.71
N PHE A 11 47.00 7.04 17.53
CA PHE A 11 46.38 6.38 16.40
C PHE A 11 47.14 5.11 15.99
N SER A 12 48.47 5.19 15.86
CA SER A 12 49.30 4.08 15.39
C SER A 12 49.29 2.90 16.38
N ASN A 13 49.26 3.19 17.68
CA ASN A 13 49.21 2.18 18.74
C ASN A 13 47.88 1.41 18.75
N HIS A 14 46.76 2.11 18.58
CA HIS A 14 45.44 1.50 18.69
C HIS A 14 44.94 0.84 17.41
N VAL A 15 45.29 1.36 16.23
CA VAL A 15 44.80 0.80 14.96
C VAL A 15 45.33 -0.61 14.68
N GLN A 16 46.48 -0.97 15.26
CA GLN A 16 47.10 -2.29 15.12
C GLN A 16 46.66 -3.28 16.21
N SER A 17 45.96 -2.80 17.24
CA SER A 17 45.55 -3.62 18.37
C SER A 17 44.40 -4.56 17.98
N PRO A 18 44.43 -5.83 18.40
CA PRO A 18 43.38 -6.79 18.06
C PRO A 18 42.05 -6.42 18.72
N VAL A 19 40.96 -6.55 17.98
CA VAL A 19 39.59 -6.41 18.51
C VAL A 19 39.15 -7.75 19.12
N ILE A 20 39.00 -7.78 20.44
CA ILE A 20 38.52 -8.96 21.18
C ILE A 20 37.03 -8.77 21.47
N ALA A 21 36.18 -9.31 20.59
CA ALA A 21 34.73 -9.30 20.76
C ALA A 21 34.24 -10.49 21.61
N HIS A 22 33.06 -10.33 22.22
CA HIS A 22 32.42 -11.45 22.93
C HIS A 22 32.11 -12.62 21.96
N PRO A 23 32.32 -13.90 22.34
CA PRO A 23 32.07 -15.05 21.45
C PRO A 23 30.64 -15.13 20.92
N ASP A 24 29.66 -14.75 21.76
CA ASP A 24 28.24 -14.76 21.42
C ASP A 24 27.76 -13.52 20.64
N LEU A 25 28.67 -12.61 20.26
CA LEU A 25 28.31 -11.43 19.49
C LEU A 25 27.87 -11.84 18.08
N ASN A 26 26.66 -11.42 17.68
CA ASN A 26 26.16 -11.78 16.36
C ASN A 26 27.04 -11.16 15.24
N PRO A 27 27.16 -11.80 14.06
CA PRO A 27 28.04 -11.33 12.99
C PRO A 27 27.72 -9.96 12.42
N GLU A 28 26.45 -9.54 12.46
CA GLU A 28 26.00 -8.25 11.92
C GLU A 28 26.42 -7.10 12.84
N THR A 29 26.13 -7.22 14.13
CA THR A 29 26.57 -6.30 15.17
C THR A 29 28.09 -6.18 15.19
N LYS A 30 28.83 -7.28 15.00
CA LYS A 30 30.30 -7.25 14.88
C LYS A 30 30.76 -6.36 13.71
N LYS A 31 30.15 -6.49 12.53
CA LYS A 31 30.47 -5.64 11.36
C LYS A 31 30.18 -4.17 11.62
N ILE A 32 29.05 -3.87 12.28
CA ILE A 32 28.66 -2.50 12.65
C ILE A 32 29.67 -1.89 13.61
N MET A 33 30.10 -2.63 14.64
CA MET A 33 31.14 -2.21 15.59
C MET A 33 32.49 -1.94 14.88
N GLU A 34 32.89 -2.82 13.96
CA GLU A 34 34.11 -2.66 13.18
C GLU A 34 34.05 -1.42 12.25
N ALA A 35 32.90 -1.17 11.64
CA ALA A 35 32.68 0.03 10.81
C ALA A 35 32.69 1.32 11.64
N GLU A 36 32.07 1.32 12.82
CA GLU A 36 32.13 2.43 13.78
C GLU A 36 33.58 2.73 14.19
N SER A 37 34.32 1.67 14.59
CA SER A 37 35.73 1.78 14.97
C SER A 37 36.58 2.35 13.84
N THR A 38 36.36 1.85 12.61
CA THR A 38 37.04 2.32 11.40
C THR A 38 36.76 3.81 11.13
N SER A 39 35.52 4.25 11.29
CA SER A 39 35.14 5.67 11.18
C SER A 39 35.87 6.53 12.20
N THR A 40 35.94 6.07 13.45
CA THR A 40 36.67 6.76 14.53
C THR A 40 38.15 6.90 14.21
N PHE A 41 38.79 5.84 13.72
CA PHE A 41 40.19 5.88 13.30
C PHE A 41 40.43 6.85 12.14
N PHE A 42 39.55 6.85 11.12
CA PHE A 42 39.67 7.79 10.00
C PHE A 42 39.51 9.24 10.43
N TYR A 43 38.57 9.53 11.34
CA TYR A 43 38.37 10.86 11.88
C TYR A 43 39.64 11.40 12.54
N PHE A 44 40.24 10.63 13.46
CA PHE A 44 41.46 11.06 14.14
C PHE A 44 42.66 11.17 13.19
N LYS A 45 42.77 10.27 12.20
CA LYS A 45 43.79 10.39 11.14
C LYS A 45 43.65 11.70 10.37
N SER A 46 42.42 12.12 10.05
CA SER A 46 42.16 13.38 9.36
C SER A 46 42.58 14.59 10.22
N ILE A 47 42.16 14.62 11.49
CA ILE A 47 42.53 15.69 12.42
C ILE A 47 44.05 15.77 12.62
N THR A 48 44.75 14.64 12.71
CA THR A 48 46.23 14.60 12.79
C THR A 48 46.88 15.28 11.58
N VAL A 49 46.38 15.02 10.38
CA VAL A 49 46.89 15.63 9.14
C VAL A 49 46.60 17.14 9.11
N GLU A 50 45.42 17.57 9.55
CA GLU A 50 45.06 18.99 9.60
C GLU A 50 45.91 19.76 10.62
N LEU A 51 46.15 19.19 11.80
CA LEU A 51 47.08 19.76 12.79
C LEU A 51 48.50 19.86 12.24
N ALA A 52 48.98 18.83 11.53
CA ALA A 52 50.28 18.89 10.87
C ALA A 52 50.37 19.97 9.78
N ARG A 53 49.22 20.35 9.19
CA ARG A 53 49.10 21.43 8.19
C ARG A 53 48.84 22.81 8.81
N GLY A 54 48.87 22.93 10.14
CA GLY A 54 48.74 24.20 10.85
C GLY A 54 47.32 24.56 11.31
N LEU A 55 46.39 23.60 11.39
CA LEU A 55 45.09 23.82 12.06
C LEU A 55 45.33 24.32 13.50
N ASN A 56 44.55 25.32 13.93
CA ASN A 56 44.65 25.84 15.28
C ASN A 56 44.29 24.74 16.31
N GLN A 57 45.08 24.62 17.37
CA GLN A 57 44.89 23.57 18.38
C GLN A 57 43.53 23.67 19.09
N GLN A 58 43.07 24.89 19.42
CA GLN A 58 41.79 25.09 20.09
C GLN A 58 40.62 24.73 19.16
N GLU A 59 40.78 25.01 17.87
CA GLU A 59 39.82 24.60 16.85
C GLU A 59 39.77 23.07 16.73
N ALA A 60 40.92 22.40 16.69
CA ALA A 60 40.99 20.93 16.68
C ALA A 60 40.34 20.30 17.93
N ILE A 61 40.61 20.84 19.12
CA ILE A 61 39.98 20.38 20.38
C ILE A 61 38.46 20.54 20.31
N THR A 62 37.97 21.67 19.78
CA THR A 62 36.53 21.93 19.61
C THR A 62 35.90 20.89 18.68
N GLN A 63 36.56 20.58 17.57
CA GLN A 63 36.09 19.56 16.63
C GLN A 63 36.11 18.16 17.25
N ILE A 64 37.16 17.79 17.98
CA ILE A 64 37.27 16.49 18.67
C ILE A 64 36.13 16.33 19.68
N ARG A 65 35.86 17.37 20.50
CA ARG A 65 34.75 17.34 21.47
C ARG A 65 33.40 17.17 20.79
N TYR A 66 33.19 17.86 19.66
CA TYR A 66 31.98 17.69 18.87
C TYR A 66 31.85 16.25 18.34
N PHE A 67 32.94 15.65 17.84
CA PHE A 67 32.96 14.26 17.40
C PHE A 67 32.65 13.29 18.55
N LEU A 68 33.33 13.40 19.70
CA LEU A 68 33.11 12.52 20.86
C LEU A 68 31.67 12.57 21.36
N LYS A 69 31.07 13.78 21.41
CA LYS A 69 29.65 13.95 21.73
C LYS A 69 28.74 13.20 20.77
N ARG A 70 28.97 13.31 19.46
CA ARG A 70 28.14 12.63 18.46
C ARG A 70 28.33 11.12 18.47
N ARG A 71 29.57 10.67 18.64
CA ARG A 71 29.89 9.26 18.81
C ARG A 71 29.14 8.70 20.01
N TRP A 72 29.13 9.42 21.13
CA TRP A 72 28.41 9.03 22.33
C TRP A 72 26.90 8.83 22.11
N GLU A 73 26.25 9.76 21.42
CA GLU A 73 24.81 9.65 21.13
C GLU A 73 24.43 8.35 20.40
N PHE A 74 25.36 7.82 19.59
CA PHE A 74 25.22 6.53 18.93
C PHE A 74 25.61 5.37 19.85
N ILE A 75 26.86 5.33 20.33
CA ILE A 75 27.39 4.13 21.01
C ILE A 75 26.82 3.91 22.42
N LYS A 76 26.20 4.92 23.07
CA LYS A 76 25.58 4.75 24.39
C LYS A 76 24.48 3.69 24.42
N LYS A 77 23.88 3.41 23.26
CA LYS A 77 22.83 2.39 23.07
C LYS A 77 23.39 1.02 22.68
N THR A 78 24.70 0.89 22.55
CA THR A 78 25.32 -0.31 21.98
C THR A 78 26.14 -1.07 23.01
N ASN A 79 26.42 -2.34 22.75
CA ASN A 79 27.31 -3.15 23.57
C ASN A 79 28.81 -2.81 23.42
N TRP A 80 29.18 -1.81 22.61
CA TRP A 80 30.55 -1.28 22.53
C TRP A 80 30.69 0.17 23.03
N ALA A 81 29.72 0.65 23.80
CA ALA A 81 29.87 1.84 24.62
C ALA A 81 31.16 1.79 25.47
N TYR A 82 31.71 2.95 25.85
CA TYR A 82 32.96 3.04 26.62
C TYR A 82 32.99 2.09 27.83
N THR A 83 31.96 2.10 28.67
CA THR A 83 31.87 1.27 29.88
C THR A 83 31.47 -0.20 29.60
N ARG A 84 31.08 -0.55 28.38
CA ARG A 84 30.66 -1.91 28.02
C ARG A 84 31.73 -2.67 27.26
N HIS A 85 32.57 -1.97 26.51
CA HIS A 85 33.72 -2.54 25.84
C HIS A 85 34.94 -1.62 26.07
N PRO A 86 35.44 -1.54 27.32
CA PRO A 86 36.47 -0.56 27.70
C PRO A 86 37.74 -0.70 26.87
N PHE A 87 38.21 -1.92 26.63
CA PHE A 87 39.44 -2.19 25.88
C PHE A 87 39.25 -2.28 24.36
N LEU A 88 38.11 -1.86 23.81
CA LEU A 88 37.99 -1.71 22.36
C LEU A 88 39.02 -0.66 21.90
N PRO A 89 39.88 -0.94 20.90
CA PRO A 89 40.95 0.00 20.53
C PRO A 89 40.46 1.40 20.14
N ALA A 90 39.29 1.51 19.50
CA ALA A 90 38.67 2.81 19.22
C ALA A 90 38.25 3.56 20.50
N ASN A 91 37.76 2.85 21.52
CA ASN A 91 37.42 3.43 22.82
C ASN A 91 38.67 3.89 23.58
N GLN A 92 39.74 3.11 23.54
CA GLN A 92 41.02 3.46 24.17
C GLN A 92 41.69 4.66 23.50
N LEU A 93 41.62 4.77 22.16
CA LEU A 93 42.06 5.97 21.45
C LEU A 93 41.26 7.21 21.91
N CYS A 94 39.94 7.11 21.96
CA CYS A 94 39.09 8.20 22.44
C CYS A 94 39.40 8.59 23.89
N LEU A 95 39.65 7.62 24.77
CA LEU A 95 40.03 7.83 26.17
C LEU A 95 41.32 8.65 26.27
N GLN A 96 42.41 8.20 25.62
CA GLN A 96 43.70 8.91 25.65
C GLN A 96 43.59 10.33 25.10
N VAL A 97 42.79 10.52 24.05
CA VAL A 97 42.54 11.87 23.52
C VAL A 97 41.75 12.71 24.53
N ALA A 98 40.73 12.15 25.17
CA ALA A 98 39.93 12.85 26.18
C ALA A 98 40.77 13.27 27.39
N GLU A 99 41.63 12.39 27.90
CA GLU A 99 42.60 12.67 28.97
C GLU A 99 43.49 13.86 28.62
N GLN A 100 43.97 13.93 27.37
CA GLN A 100 44.89 14.98 26.94
C GLN A 100 44.23 16.35 26.70
N ILE A 101 42.91 16.39 26.49
CA ILE A 101 42.16 17.63 26.22
C ILE A 101 41.30 18.09 27.40
N ALA A 102 41.25 17.31 28.47
CA ALA A 102 40.49 17.64 29.66
C ALA A 102 41.02 18.91 30.33
N GLY A 103 40.08 19.78 30.72
CA GLY A 103 40.41 20.94 31.56
C GLY A 103 40.84 20.52 32.96
N LYS A 104 41.43 21.46 33.71
CA LYS A 104 41.91 21.20 35.08
C LYS A 104 40.80 20.68 36.01
N ASP A 105 39.60 21.24 35.91
CA ASP A 105 38.46 20.93 36.78
C ASP A 105 37.37 20.12 36.04
N GLU A 106 37.67 19.61 34.85
CA GLU A 106 36.73 18.84 34.01
C GLU A 106 37.09 17.35 34.08
N ALA A 107 36.10 16.51 34.35
CA ALA A 107 36.31 15.06 34.40
C ALA A 107 36.36 14.47 32.97
N VAL A 108 37.32 13.59 32.70
CA VAL A 108 37.54 12.92 31.41
C VAL A 108 36.28 12.19 30.94
N CYS A 109 35.57 11.55 31.87
CA CYS A 109 34.32 10.86 31.56
C CYS A 109 33.22 11.80 31.02
N GLN A 110 33.22 13.10 31.35
CA GLN A 110 32.27 14.08 30.82
C GLN A 110 32.54 14.46 29.36
N ILE A 111 33.78 14.25 28.90
CA ILE A 111 34.19 14.46 27.51
C ILE A 111 33.81 13.25 26.67
N LEU A 112 34.07 12.04 27.19
CA LEU A 112 33.72 10.78 26.52
C LEU A 112 32.21 10.54 26.50
N MET A 113 31.56 10.77 27.64
CA MET A 113 30.15 10.50 27.89
C MET A 113 29.44 11.76 28.37
N PRO A 114 29.21 12.76 27.48
CA PRO A 114 28.53 13.99 27.85
C PRO A 114 27.19 13.74 28.53
N GLY A 115 26.95 14.46 29.63
CA GLY A 115 25.75 14.32 30.47
C GLY A 115 25.99 13.57 31.78
N THR A 116 27.12 12.86 31.90
CA THR A 116 27.54 12.20 33.15
C THR A 116 27.95 13.23 34.21
N ARG A 117 27.45 13.12 35.44
CA ARG A 117 27.63 14.16 36.46
C ARG A 117 27.96 13.67 37.86
N LYS A 118 27.67 12.40 38.18
CA LYS A 118 27.88 11.84 39.52
C LYS A 118 27.94 10.32 39.51
N ILE A 119 28.41 9.75 40.61
CA ILE A 119 28.31 8.32 40.93
C ILE A 119 26.91 8.04 41.52
N SER A 120 26.31 6.90 41.18
CA SER A 120 24.97 6.52 41.66
C SER A 120 25.04 5.97 43.09
N ARG A 121 24.94 6.87 44.07
CA ARG A 121 24.84 6.55 45.51
C ARG A 121 23.96 7.57 46.23
N LYS A 122 23.40 7.19 47.39
CA LYS A 122 22.52 8.08 48.19
C LYS A 122 23.25 9.29 48.79
N THR A 123 24.50 9.09 49.21
CA THR A 123 25.31 10.10 49.87
C THR A 123 26.24 10.74 48.85
N ASP A 124 26.16 12.07 48.72
CA ASP A 124 27.07 12.82 47.85
C ASP A 124 28.49 12.77 48.41
N SER A 125 29.46 12.65 47.51
CA SER A 125 30.88 12.71 47.85
C SER A 125 31.26 14.13 48.29
N PRO A 126 32.20 14.28 49.23
CA PRO A 126 32.85 15.56 49.44
C PRO A 126 33.88 15.91 48.34
N PHE A 127 34.27 14.93 47.52
CA PHE A 127 35.25 15.10 46.44
C PHE A 127 34.62 15.63 45.15
N SER A 128 35.41 16.23 44.28
CA SER A 128 34.91 16.63 42.96
C SER A 128 34.67 15.39 42.09
N PHE A 129 33.76 15.50 41.11
CA PHE A 129 33.48 14.36 40.22
C PHE A 129 34.72 13.90 39.43
N LYS A 130 35.68 14.80 39.19
CA LYS A 130 36.99 14.47 38.62
C LYS A 130 37.79 13.59 39.56
N ASP A 131 37.95 14.02 40.81
CA ASP A 131 38.72 13.29 41.83
C ASP A 131 38.07 11.94 42.20
N GLU A 132 36.75 11.83 42.06
CA GLU A 132 36.04 10.56 42.26
C GLU A 132 36.24 9.56 41.13
N THR A 133 36.51 10.04 39.91
CA THR A 133 36.56 9.17 38.72
C THR A 133 37.96 8.91 38.22
N GLU A 134 38.94 9.75 38.58
CA GLU A 134 40.29 9.71 38.02
C GLU A 134 41.37 9.44 39.07
N GLU A 135 42.34 8.60 38.70
CA GLU A 135 43.59 8.40 39.45
C GLU A 135 44.73 9.00 38.62
N ASP A 136 45.44 10.01 39.14
CA ASP A 136 46.52 10.72 38.43
C ASP A 136 46.13 11.25 37.03
N GLY A 137 44.86 11.63 36.85
CA GLY A 137 44.32 12.13 35.58
C GLY A 137 43.92 11.05 34.57
N HIS A 138 44.06 9.78 34.92
CA HIS A 138 43.58 8.64 34.14
C HIS A 138 42.16 8.26 34.57
N PHE A 139 41.26 8.05 33.62
CA PHE A 139 39.92 7.53 33.91
C PHE A 139 39.86 6.01 33.64
N PRO A 140 39.84 5.15 34.67
CA PRO A 140 39.82 3.70 34.52
C PRO A 140 38.42 3.21 34.12
N VAL A 141 38.06 3.42 32.84
CA VAL A 141 36.72 3.15 32.27
C VAL A 141 36.19 1.75 32.62
N HIS A 142 37.07 0.74 32.70
CA HIS A 142 36.71 -0.63 33.02
C HIS A 142 36.15 -0.80 34.44
N LYS A 143 36.40 0.13 35.37
CA LYS A 143 35.85 0.11 36.72
C LYS A 143 34.40 0.64 36.81
N TYR A 144 33.84 1.13 35.70
CA TYR A 144 32.52 1.78 35.70
C TYR A 144 31.51 1.13 34.76
N LEU A 145 30.23 1.23 35.12
CA LEU A 145 29.07 1.04 34.23
C LEU A 145 28.21 2.29 34.17
N LEU A 146 27.40 2.43 33.13
CA LEU A 146 26.32 3.42 33.11
C LEU A 146 25.16 2.91 33.96
N ALA A 147 24.63 3.78 34.81
CA ALA A 147 23.34 3.54 35.44
C ALA A 147 22.20 3.65 34.41
N ALA A 148 21.05 3.07 34.74
CA ALA A 148 19.81 3.28 34.02
C ALA A 148 19.28 4.72 34.21
N SER A 149 19.62 5.36 35.33
CA SER A 149 19.37 6.79 35.55
C SER A 149 20.32 7.62 34.67
N GLU A 150 19.77 8.51 33.85
CA GLU A 150 20.58 9.33 32.95
C GLU A 150 21.64 10.14 33.70
N GLY A 151 22.89 10.04 33.24
CA GLY A 151 24.00 10.85 33.74
C GLY A 151 24.67 10.33 35.02
N GLU A 152 24.38 9.10 35.46
CA GLU A 152 25.01 8.49 36.62
C GLU A 152 25.92 7.31 36.24
N LEU A 153 27.04 7.15 36.95
CA LEU A 153 27.94 5.98 36.84
C LEU A 153 27.83 5.05 38.04
N LEU A 154 27.98 3.77 37.79
CA LEU A 154 28.12 2.73 38.82
C LEU A 154 29.60 2.41 38.97
N SER A 155 30.19 2.67 40.13
CA SER A 155 31.56 2.27 40.47
C SER A 155 31.56 0.80 40.88
N LEU A 156 32.05 -0.09 40.02
CA LEU A 156 32.04 -1.54 40.25
C LEU A 156 32.88 -1.92 41.46
N GLU A 157 34.10 -1.37 41.54
CA GLU A 157 35.03 -1.62 42.64
C GLU A 157 34.43 -1.21 44.00
N ASP A 158 33.82 -0.03 44.07
CA ASP A 158 33.19 0.42 45.32
C ASP A 158 31.96 -0.42 45.68
N ILE A 159 31.13 -0.78 44.69
CA ILE A 159 29.94 -1.61 44.90
C ILE A 159 30.34 -2.98 45.49
N TYR A 160 31.35 -3.64 44.91
CA TYR A 160 31.82 -4.93 45.40
C TYR A 160 32.44 -4.81 46.79
N SER A 161 33.30 -3.82 47.01
CA SER A 161 33.96 -3.59 48.30
C SER A 161 32.96 -3.26 49.40
N ALA A 162 31.98 -2.39 49.11
CA ALA A 162 30.90 -2.04 50.03
C ALA A 162 30.00 -3.24 50.33
N GLY A 163 29.70 -4.08 49.33
CA GLY A 163 28.93 -5.30 49.50
C GLY A 163 29.61 -6.31 50.43
N VAL A 164 30.92 -6.51 50.28
CA VAL A 164 31.72 -7.39 51.14
C VAL A 164 31.80 -6.87 52.57
N ALA A 165 31.96 -5.55 52.74
CA ALA A 165 31.98 -4.92 54.06
C ALA A 165 30.61 -4.98 54.75
N ASN A 166 29.54 -4.68 54.00
CA ASN A 166 28.16 -4.74 54.47
C ASN A 166 27.20 -4.95 53.30
N THR A 167 26.58 -6.13 53.26
CA THR A 167 25.64 -6.49 52.18
C THR A 167 24.43 -5.55 52.08
N ASN A 168 24.06 -4.85 53.15
CA ASN A 168 23.00 -3.84 53.13
C ASN A 168 23.32 -2.60 52.29
N SER A 169 24.59 -2.41 51.91
CA SER A 169 25.03 -1.30 51.06
C SER A 169 24.58 -1.49 49.61
N ILE A 170 24.36 -2.74 49.19
CA ILE A 170 23.96 -3.14 47.83
C ILE A 170 22.58 -3.80 47.79
N PHE A 171 22.14 -4.38 48.91
CA PHE A 171 20.82 -4.99 49.09
C PHE A 171 20.11 -4.32 50.28
N PRO A 172 19.51 -3.14 50.12
CA PRO A 172 18.77 -2.49 51.21
C PRO A 172 17.46 -3.23 51.58
N ASP A 173 17.15 -4.27 50.83
CA ASP A 173 15.86 -4.90 50.75
C ASP A 173 15.65 -5.95 51.84
N PHE A 174 15.93 -5.75 53.13
CA PHE A 174 15.36 -6.62 54.19
C PHE A 174 14.97 -5.84 55.45
N GLN A 175 15.76 -4.84 55.83
CA GLN A 175 15.49 -3.86 56.90
C GLN A 175 16.00 -2.48 56.48
N GLU A 176 15.55 -1.41 57.15
CA GLU A 176 16.14 -0.07 56.94
C GLU A 176 17.65 -0.13 57.22
N SER A 177 18.44 0.10 56.17
CA SER A 177 19.89 -0.04 56.25
C SER A 177 20.49 1.08 57.08
N THR A 178 21.30 0.72 58.08
CA THR A 178 22.14 1.64 58.87
C THR A 178 23.48 1.93 58.19
N ALA A 179 23.71 1.45 56.97
CA ALA A 179 24.96 1.68 56.25
C ALA A 179 25.08 3.16 55.84
N GLU A 180 26.26 3.75 56.08
CA GLU A 180 26.59 5.14 55.69
C GLU A 180 26.62 5.34 54.17
N ILE A 181 26.94 4.28 53.41
CA ILE A 181 26.97 4.27 51.95
C ILE A 181 25.94 3.25 51.44
N GLN A 182 25.04 3.71 50.58
CA GLN A 182 24.03 2.88 49.92
C GLN A 182 24.02 3.18 48.42
N TYR A 183 24.15 2.12 47.62
CA TYR A 183 24.01 2.17 46.17
C TYR A 183 22.56 1.91 45.80
N LEU A 184 21.98 2.80 45.00
CA LEU A 184 20.59 2.70 44.54
C LEU A 184 20.54 1.86 43.26
N LEU A 185 20.84 0.56 43.38
CA LEU A 185 20.87 -0.34 42.22
C LEU A 185 19.45 -0.83 41.89
N LYS A 186 18.98 -0.48 40.70
CA LYS A 186 17.84 -1.12 40.04
C LYS A 186 18.16 -2.58 39.70
N SER A 187 17.16 -3.40 39.45
CA SER A 187 17.40 -4.83 39.20
C SER A 187 18.22 -5.09 37.94
N ILE A 188 18.03 -4.28 36.90
CA ILE A 188 18.85 -4.37 35.68
C ILE A 188 20.31 -3.97 35.94
N GLU A 189 20.54 -2.98 36.80
CA GLU A 189 21.89 -2.53 37.18
C GLU A 189 22.58 -3.59 38.02
N LEU A 190 21.86 -4.18 38.99
CA LEU A 190 22.37 -5.29 39.79
C LEU A 190 22.75 -6.49 38.93
N TRP A 191 21.94 -6.80 37.91
CA TRP A 191 22.27 -7.83 36.93
C TRP A 191 23.53 -7.47 36.13
N ASN A 192 23.64 -6.24 35.63
CA ASN A 192 24.82 -5.78 34.88
C ASN A 192 26.10 -5.83 35.74
N VAL A 193 26.02 -5.36 36.99
CA VAL A 193 27.10 -5.48 37.98
C VAL A 193 27.49 -6.94 38.14
N LYS A 194 26.52 -7.84 38.38
CA LYS A 194 26.79 -9.28 38.49
C LYS A 194 27.52 -9.88 37.28
N GLN A 195 27.26 -9.38 36.07
CA GLN A 195 27.90 -9.87 34.84
C GLN A 195 29.23 -9.16 34.49
N ALA A 196 29.57 -8.05 35.16
CA ALA A 196 30.60 -7.13 34.67
C ALA A 196 32.00 -7.74 34.56
N ALA A 197 32.37 -8.66 35.46
CA ALA A 197 33.67 -9.35 35.46
C ALA A 197 33.53 -10.85 35.11
N GLY A 198 32.47 -11.23 34.41
CA GLY A 198 32.17 -12.62 34.04
C GLY A 198 31.99 -13.52 35.27
N ASN A 199 32.55 -14.73 35.23
CA ASN A 199 32.36 -15.72 36.29
C ASN A 199 32.82 -15.23 37.68
N SER A 200 33.82 -14.35 37.76
CA SER A 200 34.31 -13.83 39.04
C SER A 200 33.27 -12.95 39.73
N SER A 201 32.67 -12.00 39.02
CA SER A 201 31.60 -11.15 39.57
C SER A 201 30.31 -11.93 39.82
N ILE A 202 29.99 -12.92 38.98
CA ILE A 202 28.84 -13.81 39.19
C ILE A 202 28.97 -14.53 40.53
N ARG A 203 30.12 -15.18 40.76
CA ARG A 203 30.40 -15.92 41.99
C ARG A 203 30.35 -15.01 43.21
N LEU A 204 31.00 -13.84 43.14
CA LEU A 204 31.00 -12.88 44.25
C LEU A 204 29.58 -12.40 44.57
N MET A 205 28.81 -11.95 43.57
CA MET A 205 27.48 -11.40 43.78
C MET A 205 26.47 -12.46 44.25
N ASP A 206 26.57 -13.70 43.75
CA ASP A 206 25.75 -14.81 44.24
C ASP A 206 26.06 -15.14 45.69
N GLU A 207 27.34 -15.10 46.07
CA GLU A 207 27.78 -15.36 47.43
C GLU A 207 27.39 -14.23 48.39
N LEU A 208 27.52 -12.97 47.97
CA LEU A 208 27.02 -11.80 48.71
C LEU A 208 25.51 -11.87 48.91
N PHE A 209 24.75 -12.23 47.87
CA PHE A 209 23.30 -12.38 47.97
C PHE A 209 22.92 -13.53 48.91
N ARG A 210 23.63 -14.67 48.83
CA ARG A 210 23.45 -15.81 49.72
C ARG A 210 23.69 -15.41 51.18
N PHE A 211 24.80 -14.73 51.46
CA PHE A 211 25.15 -14.25 52.79
C PHE A 211 24.12 -13.26 53.32
N HIS A 212 23.67 -12.33 52.47
CA HIS A 212 22.62 -11.37 52.80
C HIS A 212 21.29 -12.09 53.14
N LYS A 213 20.83 -13.03 52.31
CA LYS A 213 19.62 -13.82 52.58
C LYS A 213 19.72 -14.57 53.92
N GLN A 214 20.88 -15.15 54.23
CA GLN A 214 21.09 -15.85 55.51
C GLN A 214 20.99 -14.96 56.75
N GLN A 215 21.36 -13.67 56.66
CA GLN A 215 21.28 -12.74 57.78
C GLN A 215 19.84 -12.33 58.12
N TYR A 216 18.95 -12.29 57.12
CA TYR A 216 17.61 -11.70 57.27
C TYR A 216 16.45 -12.68 57.14
N ASP A 217 16.68 -13.89 56.63
CA ASP A 217 15.66 -14.89 56.45
C ASP A 217 15.29 -15.58 57.78
N ASP A 218 14.19 -15.13 58.38
CA ASP A 218 13.71 -15.57 59.68
C ASP A 218 12.94 -16.92 59.65
N SER A 219 12.94 -17.62 58.51
CA SER A 219 12.21 -18.89 58.30
C SER A 219 10.69 -18.77 58.51
N THR A 220 10.10 -17.58 58.36
CA THR A 220 8.66 -17.36 58.50
C THR A 220 7.94 -17.26 57.15
N LEU A 221 6.62 -17.44 57.16
CA LEU A 221 5.77 -17.21 56.00
C LEU A 221 5.74 -15.72 55.62
N GLY A 222 5.73 -14.82 56.62
CA GLY A 222 5.78 -13.37 56.40
C GLY A 222 7.00 -12.97 55.60
N PHE A 223 8.19 -13.50 55.94
CA PHE A 223 9.40 -13.26 55.16
C PHE A 223 9.33 -13.85 53.74
N ALA A 224 8.78 -15.06 53.58
CA ALA A 224 8.60 -15.64 52.25
C ALA A 224 7.68 -14.80 51.35
N ILE A 225 6.60 -14.23 51.91
CA ILE A 225 5.70 -13.30 51.21
C ILE A 225 6.45 -12.01 50.87
N LYS A 226 7.26 -11.47 51.79
CA LYS A 226 8.06 -10.27 51.60
C LYS A 226 9.08 -10.46 50.46
N ASN A 227 9.71 -11.63 50.41
CA ASN A 227 10.63 -12.00 49.33
C ASN A 227 9.91 -12.07 47.97
N LEU A 228 8.73 -12.67 47.92
CA LEU A 228 7.91 -12.73 46.70
C LEU A 228 7.45 -11.34 46.24
N ALA A 229 6.99 -10.50 47.16
CA ALA A 229 6.54 -9.14 46.89
C ALA A 229 7.66 -8.31 46.24
N ARG A 230 8.89 -8.47 46.73
CA ARG A 230 10.07 -7.77 46.18
C ARG A 230 10.43 -8.22 44.79
N HIS A 231 10.50 -9.51 44.53
CA HIS A 231 10.77 -9.99 43.17
C HIS A 231 9.67 -9.55 42.20
N ALA A 232 8.41 -9.45 42.67
CA ALA A 232 7.33 -8.90 41.86
C ALA A 232 7.49 -7.40 41.60
N TYR A 233 7.95 -6.62 42.58
CA TYR A 233 8.28 -5.20 42.39
C TYR A 233 9.43 -5.03 41.39
N LYS A 234 10.50 -5.81 41.56
CA LYS A 234 11.69 -5.82 40.70
C LYS A 234 11.38 -6.16 39.24
N ALA A 235 10.44 -7.09 39.02
CA ALA A 235 9.98 -7.44 37.69
C ALA A 235 8.95 -6.44 37.10
N SER A 236 8.55 -5.40 37.83
CA SER A 236 7.54 -4.45 37.39
C SER A 236 8.11 -3.28 36.57
N LYS A 237 7.23 -2.50 35.93
CA LYS A 237 7.60 -1.28 35.16
C LYS A 237 8.42 -0.27 35.96
N GLU A 238 8.18 -0.17 37.27
CA GLU A 238 8.92 0.77 38.12
C GLU A 238 10.41 0.39 38.27
N ASP A 239 10.80 -0.81 37.83
CA ASP A 239 12.17 -1.30 37.87
C ASP A 239 12.61 -1.90 36.52
N ALA A 240 12.42 -3.21 36.27
CA ALA A 240 12.94 -3.88 35.07
C ALA A 240 11.89 -4.26 34.00
N GLY A 241 10.59 -4.23 34.33
CA GLY A 241 9.51 -4.60 33.43
C GLY A 241 9.09 -3.49 32.45
N THR A 242 8.12 -3.80 31.59
CA THR A 242 7.47 -2.82 30.70
C THR A 242 6.04 -2.52 31.19
N GLU A 243 5.35 -1.60 30.52
CA GLU A 243 3.94 -1.29 30.83
C GLU A 243 3.02 -2.52 30.73
N THR A 244 3.33 -3.44 29.83
CA THR A 244 2.45 -4.56 29.48
C THR A 244 2.96 -5.91 29.97
N VAL A 245 4.27 -6.05 30.23
CA VAL A 245 4.91 -7.34 30.55
C VAL A 245 5.89 -7.16 31.71
N ALA A 246 5.75 -8.00 32.74
CA ALA A 246 6.72 -8.11 33.82
C ALA A 246 7.96 -8.90 33.36
N GLU A 247 9.15 -8.53 33.82
CA GLU A 247 10.40 -9.24 33.50
C GLU A 247 10.45 -10.59 34.23
N MET A 248 9.97 -11.64 33.56
CA MET A 248 9.79 -12.95 34.18
C MET A 248 11.10 -13.60 34.61
N LYS A 249 12.24 -13.27 34.00
CA LYS A 249 13.55 -13.78 34.42
C LYS A 249 13.89 -13.43 35.87
N LEU A 250 13.35 -12.32 36.38
CA LEU A 250 13.58 -11.86 37.75
C LEU A 250 12.55 -12.39 38.76
N LEU A 251 11.44 -12.98 38.30
CA LEU A 251 10.30 -13.34 39.14
C LEU A 251 10.04 -14.86 39.20
N GLU A 252 10.44 -15.61 38.17
CA GLU A 252 10.12 -17.03 38.02
C GLU A 252 10.52 -17.88 39.23
N GLU A 253 11.78 -17.76 39.67
CA GLU A 253 12.32 -18.55 40.76
C GLU A 253 11.62 -18.24 42.09
N ALA A 254 11.36 -16.96 42.37
CA ALA A 254 10.62 -16.55 43.56
C ALA A 254 9.17 -17.09 43.57
N ILE A 255 8.51 -17.13 42.40
CA ILE A 255 7.18 -17.76 42.28
C ILE A 255 7.28 -19.25 42.59
N ARG A 256 8.25 -19.97 42.01
CA ARG A 256 8.46 -21.41 42.25
C ARG A 256 8.76 -21.72 43.72
N GLU A 257 9.68 -20.98 44.33
CA GLU A 257 10.01 -21.08 45.75
C GLU A 257 8.75 -20.91 46.61
N PHE A 258 7.99 -19.83 46.39
CA PHE A 258 6.79 -19.55 47.18
C PHE A 258 5.65 -20.54 46.90
N TYR A 259 5.53 -21.04 45.67
CA TYR A 259 4.56 -22.06 45.31
C TYR A 259 4.80 -23.36 46.09
N ALA A 260 6.05 -23.78 46.24
CA ALA A 260 6.41 -24.92 47.06
C ALA A 260 5.99 -24.72 48.53
N ILE A 261 6.24 -23.53 49.09
CA ILE A 261 5.81 -23.14 50.44
C ILE A 261 4.28 -23.23 50.55
N TRP A 262 3.55 -22.61 49.62
CA TRP A 262 2.08 -22.63 49.58
C TRP A 262 1.54 -24.06 49.58
N ARG A 263 2.14 -24.96 48.79
CA ARG A 263 1.70 -26.36 48.72
C ARG A 263 1.94 -27.09 50.04
N ALA A 264 3.04 -26.83 50.73
CA ALA A 264 3.39 -27.43 52.02
C ALA A 264 2.62 -26.88 53.24
N LEU A 265 1.95 -25.73 53.13
CA LEU A 265 1.14 -25.17 54.22
C LEU A 265 -0.05 -26.08 54.61
N SER A 266 -0.34 -26.15 55.91
CA SER A 266 -1.47 -26.88 56.49
C SER A 266 -2.83 -26.34 56.00
N ARG A 267 -3.88 -27.16 56.12
CA ARG A 267 -5.23 -26.75 55.71
C ARG A 267 -5.76 -25.62 56.59
N GLU A 268 -5.40 -25.63 57.87
CA GLU A 268 -5.78 -24.66 58.89
C GLU A 268 -5.17 -23.30 58.57
N THR A 269 -3.86 -23.25 58.28
CA THR A 269 -3.18 -22.02 57.89
C THR A 269 -3.73 -21.45 56.59
N LYS A 270 -3.99 -22.31 55.58
CA LYS A 270 -4.64 -21.85 54.33
C LYS A 270 -6.00 -21.21 54.57
N LYS A 271 -6.84 -21.80 55.43
CA LYS A 271 -8.15 -21.22 55.81
C LYS A 271 -7.98 -19.85 56.47
N GLU A 272 -7.01 -19.71 57.37
CA GLU A 272 -6.71 -18.43 58.02
C GLU A 272 -6.33 -17.35 56.99
N LEU A 273 -5.42 -17.67 56.06
CA LEU A 273 -4.99 -16.74 55.01
C LEU A 273 -6.16 -16.29 54.11
N PHE A 274 -7.13 -17.18 53.83
CA PHE A 274 -8.34 -16.82 53.08
C PHE A 274 -9.28 -15.85 53.82
N GLN A 275 -9.14 -15.72 55.14
CA GLN A 275 -9.91 -14.76 55.94
C GLN A 275 -9.22 -13.38 56.01
N MET A 276 -7.93 -13.30 55.72
CA MET A 276 -7.17 -12.03 55.74
C MET A 276 -7.54 -11.16 54.54
N LYS A 277 -7.98 -9.93 54.81
CA LYS A 277 -8.29 -8.89 53.82
C LYS A 277 -7.68 -7.56 54.25
N LEU A 278 -7.45 -6.66 53.29
CA LEU A 278 -7.02 -5.30 53.57
C LEU A 278 -8.24 -4.42 53.88
N GLU A 279 -8.11 -3.56 54.88
CA GLU A 279 -9.21 -2.69 55.33
C GLU A 279 -9.22 -1.33 54.60
N HIS A 280 -8.04 -0.82 54.25
CA HIS A 280 -7.87 0.55 53.72
C HIS A 280 -6.99 0.62 52.46
N TYR A 281 -6.83 -0.49 51.73
CA TYR A 281 -5.97 -0.54 50.54
C TYR A 281 -6.52 -1.49 49.47
N GLY A 282 -6.78 -0.94 48.28
CA GLY A 282 -7.30 -1.72 47.15
C GLY A 282 -8.69 -2.33 47.38
N SER A 283 -9.04 -3.35 46.59
CA SER A 283 -10.27 -4.13 46.78
C SER A 283 -10.11 -5.16 47.90
N PRO A 284 -11.13 -5.43 48.74
CA PRO A 284 -11.04 -6.31 49.91
C PRO A 284 -11.05 -7.80 49.50
N ARG A 285 -9.98 -8.22 48.81
CA ARG A 285 -9.78 -9.58 48.32
C ARG A 285 -8.89 -10.36 49.29
N PRO A 286 -9.15 -11.65 49.52
CA PRO A 286 -8.27 -12.51 50.31
C PRO A 286 -6.82 -12.58 49.81
N LEU A 287 -5.87 -12.62 50.75
CA LEU A 287 -4.42 -12.70 50.47
C LEU A 287 -4.04 -13.80 49.45
N PRO A 288 -4.54 -15.06 49.52
CA PRO A 288 -4.15 -16.11 48.58
C PRO A 288 -4.43 -15.81 47.10
N LEU A 289 -5.39 -14.94 46.79
CA LEU A 289 -5.75 -14.62 45.40
C LEU A 289 -4.62 -13.88 44.67
N TYR A 290 -3.78 -13.13 45.41
CA TYR A 290 -2.62 -12.43 44.87
C TYR A 290 -1.48 -13.41 44.56
N PHE A 291 -1.30 -14.46 45.37
CA PHE A 291 -0.37 -15.55 45.05
C PHE A 291 -0.83 -16.29 43.80
N PHE A 292 -2.13 -16.57 43.69
CA PHE A 292 -2.69 -17.27 42.54
C PHE A 292 -2.51 -16.49 41.23
N ALA A 293 -2.64 -15.16 41.28
CA ALA A 293 -2.37 -14.29 40.13
C ALA A 293 -0.90 -14.34 39.65
N LEU A 294 0.02 -14.76 40.51
CA LEU A 294 1.42 -15.02 40.16
C LEU A 294 1.61 -16.46 39.67
N PHE A 295 1.06 -17.46 40.37
CA PHE A 295 1.20 -18.88 40.01
C PHE A 295 0.67 -19.20 38.60
N VAL A 296 -0.47 -18.62 38.19
CA VAL A 296 -1.05 -18.87 36.85
C VAL A 296 -0.16 -18.42 35.69
N ARG A 297 0.90 -17.66 35.96
CA ARG A 297 1.86 -17.21 34.95
C ARG A 297 2.85 -18.31 34.56
N LEU A 298 3.01 -19.35 35.39
CA LEU A 298 3.96 -20.43 35.16
C LEU A 298 3.24 -21.76 34.99
N LEU A 299 3.63 -22.52 33.95
CA LEU A 299 3.04 -23.81 33.63
C LEU A 299 3.29 -24.89 34.71
N ASP A 300 4.41 -24.78 35.43
CA ASP A 300 4.84 -25.70 36.49
C ASP A 300 4.28 -25.34 37.88
N CYS A 301 3.50 -24.26 38.01
CA CYS A 301 2.83 -23.86 39.26
C CYS A 301 1.29 -23.98 39.17
N PRO A 302 0.72 -25.16 38.89
CA PRO A 302 -0.72 -25.30 38.60
C PRO A 302 -1.59 -25.04 39.83
N LEU A 303 -2.72 -24.35 39.62
CA LEU A 303 -3.77 -24.21 40.63
C LEU A 303 -4.70 -25.43 40.63
N THR A 304 -5.22 -25.79 41.81
CA THR A 304 -6.33 -26.75 41.90
C THR A 304 -7.62 -26.14 41.34
N LYS A 305 -8.61 -26.97 40.98
CA LYS A 305 -9.90 -26.49 40.43
C LYS A 305 -10.58 -25.43 41.30
N ALA A 306 -10.52 -25.58 42.63
CA ALA A 306 -11.10 -24.64 43.59
C ALA A 306 -10.32 -23.31 43.64
N GLU A 307 -8.99 -23.37 43.66
CA GLU A 307 -8.11 -22.19 43.65
C GLU A 307 -8.28 -21.40 42.34
N PHE A 308 -8.30 -22.09 41.20
CA PHE A 308 -8.50 -21.48 39.89
C PHE A 308 -9.86 -20.79 39.77
N SER A 309 -10.93 -21.44 40.26
CA SER A 309 -12.28 -20.85 40.29
C SER A 309 -12.33 -19.58 41.15
N SER A 310 -11.65 -19.60 42.30
CA SER A 310 -11.56 -18.45 43.21
C SER A 310 -10.78 -17.29 42.59
N HIS A 311 -9.66 -17.58 41.91
CA HIS A 311 -8.87 -16.57 41.18
C HIS A 311 -9.67 -15.95 40.04
N LYS A 312 -10.32 -16.77 39.19
CA LYS A 312 -11.11 -16.29 38.04
C LYS A 312 -12.27 -15.38 38.47
N GLY A 313 -12.92 -15.70 39.59
CA GLY A 313 -14.01 -14.87 40.14
C GLY A 313 -13.54 -13.56 40.79
N ALA A 314 -12.26 -13.45 41.16
CA ALA A 314 -11.71 -12.28 41.85
C ALA A 314 -11.23 -11.16 40.91
N GLN A 315 -10.92 -11.48 39.65
CA GLN A 315 -10.43 -10.52 38.64
C GLN A 315 -9.29 -9.63 39.15
N ILE A 316 -8.26 -10.24 39.77
CA ILE A 316 -7.06 -9.51 40.21
C ILE A 316 -6.35 -8.96 38.97
N LEU A 317 -6.03 -7.66 38.97
CA LEU A 317 -5.27 -7.03 37.91
C LEU A 317 -3.85 -7.60 37.89
N ASN A 318 -3.43 -8.16 36.75
CA ASN A 318 -2.15 -8.84 36.57
C ASN A 318 -0.95 -7.86 36.45
N CYS A 319 -0.89 -6.83 37.29
CA CYS A 319 0.23 -5.90 37.37
C CYS A 319 1.16 -6.28 38.52
N ALA A 320 2.45 -6.54 38.22
CA ALA A 320 3.42 -6.98 39.22
C ALA A 320 3.66 -5.93 40.33
N HIS A 321 3.65 -4.65 39.98
CA HIS A 321 3.77 -3.53 40.94
C HIS A 321 2.58 -3.50 41.93
N ILE A 322 1.35 -3.63 41.42
CA ILE A 322 0.15 -3.64 42.26
C ILE A 322 0.15 -4.85 43.17
N ILE A 323 0.50 -6.04 42.66
CA ILE A 323 0.59 -7.26 43.47
C ILE A 323 1.65 -7.07 44.56
N ALA A 324 2.85 -6.56 44.23
CA ALA A 324 3.91 -6.31 45.18
C ALA A 324 3.49 -5.39 46.33
N ASN A 325 2.94 -4.20 46.01
CA ASN A 325 2.50 -3.25 47.02
C ASN A 325 1.36 -3.81 47.87
N THR A 326 0.46 -4.58 47.27
CA THR A 326 -0.64 -5.21 48.01
C THR A 326 -0.12 -6.26 48.99
N LEU A 327 0.87 -7.07 48.58
CA LEU A 327 1.50 -8.05 49.47
C LEU A 327 2.26 -7.37 50.62
N GLU A 328 2.99 -6.29 50.36
CA GLU A 328 3.64 -5.48 51.40
C GLU A 328 2.62 -4.88 52.37
N GLU A 329 1.47 -4.42 51.87
CA GLU A 329 0.40 -3.89 52.72
C GLU A 329 -0.24 -4.97 53.61
N PHE A 330 -0.37 -6.21 53.10
CA PHE A 330 -0.78 -7.35 53.93
C PHE A 330 0.20 -7.61 55.07
N LEU A 331 1.51 -7.50 54.82
CA LEU A 331 2.53 -7.69 55.85
C LEU A 331 2.46 -6.60 56.93
N LYS A 332 2.10 -5.36 56.55
CA LYS A 332 1.90 -4.25 57.50
C LYS A 332 0.63 -4.42 58.35
N GLN A 333 -0.50 -4.72 57.72
CA GLN A 333 -1.79 -4.83 58.42
C GLN A 333 -1.96 -6.15 59.18
N HIS A 334 -1.26 -7.22 58.77
CA HIS A 334 -1.32 -8.53 59.43
C HIS A 334 0.08 -9.00 59.88
N PRO A 335 0.72 -8.36 60.90
CA PRO A 335 2.06 -8.75 61.38
C PRO A 335 2.17 -10.20 61.85
N ARG A 336 1.05 -10.83 62.22
CA ARG A 336 0.97 -12.26 62.56
C ARG A 336 1.49 -13.20 61.47
N LEU A 337 1.58 -12.75 60.21
CA LEU A 337 2.18 -13.52 59.12
C LEU A 337 3.64 -13.89 59.41
N PHE A 338 4.37 -13.06 60.16
CA PHE A 338 5.74 -13.34 60.63
C PHE A 338 5.79 -14.35 61.79
N ASN A 339 4.66 -14.74 62.38
CA ASN A 339 4.63 -15.78 63.42
C ASN A 339 4.36 -17.18 62.84
N ILE A 340 4.03 -17.29 61.55
CA ILE A 340 3.74 -18.56 60.89
C ILE A 340 5.06 -19.16 60.39
N PRO A 341 5.47 -20.35 60.85
CA PRO A 341 6.71 -20.99 60.39
C PRO A 341 6.62 -21.37 58.91
N ASN A 342 7.73 -21.24 58.18
CA ASN A 342 7.86 -21.76 56.83
C ASN A 342 8.03 -23.30 56.89
N PRO A 343 7.09 -24.10 56.36
CA PRO A 343 7.12 -25.56 56.47
C PRO A 343 8.28 -26.22 55.71
N LEU A 344 8.90 -25.52 54.76
CA LEU A 344 10.05 -26.03 54.00
C LEU A 344 11.39 -25.69 54.65
N LYS A 345 11.39 -24.89 55.71
CA LYS A 345 12.59 -24.53 56.47
C LYS A 345 12.51 -25.12 57.87
N THR A 346 12.99 -26.35 58.01
CA THR A 346 13.49 -26.81 59.32
C THR A 346 14.75 -26.02 59.64
N HIS A 347 14.96 -25.64 60.92
CA HIS A 347 16.23 -25.11 61.43
C HIS A 347 17.37 -26.11 61.19
N ALA A 348 17.83 -26.23 59.95
CA ALA A 348 18.95 -27.06 59.58
C ALA A 348 20.21 -26.20 59.80
N ALA A 349 21.01 -26.65 60.75
CA ALA A 349 22.32 -26.11 61.06
C ALA A 349 23.11 -25.85 59.76
N ASN A 350 23.68 -24.65 59.69
CA ASN A 350 24.64 -24.22 58.68
C ASN A 350 25.64 -25.35 58.36
N THR A 351 25.43 -26.06 57.25
CA THR A 351 26.49 -26.83 56.63
C THR A 351 27.48 -25.81 56.05
N GLN A 352 28.54 -25.54 56.81
CA GLN A 352 29.76 -24.93 56.29
C GLN A 352 30.39 -25.89 55.28
N GLN A 353 29.82 -25.99 54.08
CA GLN A 353 30.55 -26.52 52.93
C GLN A 353 31.46 -25.40 52.45
N GLY A 354 32.75 -25.72 52.25
CA GLY A 354 33.84 -24.76 52.05
C GLY A 354 33.54 -23.71 50.99
N VAL A 355 33.07 -22.55 51.46
CA VAL A 355 32.90 -21.35 50.65
C VAL A 355 34.19 -20.56 50.78
N GLU A 356 34.77 -20.25 49.63
CA GLU A 356 35.90 -19.33 49.51
C GLU A 356 35.59 -18.01 50.23
N PRO A 357 36.51 -17.45 51.05
CA PRO A 357 36.27 -16.19 51.75
C PRO A 357 35.83 -15.07 50.81
N LEU A 358 34.87 -14.23 51.25
CA LEU A 358 34.40 -13.07 50.45
C LEU A 358 35.54 -12.13 50.05
N SER A 359 36.61 -12.03 50.84
CA SER A 359 37.84 -11.27 50.53
C SER A 359 38.58 -11.81 49.31
N ASP A 360 38.61 -13.13 49.16
CA ASP A 360 39.33 -13.82 48.09
C ASP A 360 38.52 -13.72 46.80
N LEU A 361 37.19 -13.89 46.90
CA LEU A 361 36.25 -13.64 45.81
C LEU A 361 36.29 -12.18 45.34
N LEU A 362 36.42 -11.22 46.26
CA LEU A 362 36.60 -9.81 45.93
C LEU A 362 37.89 -9.60 45.14
N SER A 363 39.02 -10.13 45.63
CA SER A 363 40.32 -10.00 44.96
C SER A 363 40.28 -10.57 43.54
N HIS A 364 39.73 -11.79 43.37
CA HIS A 364 39.53 -12.40 42.05
C HIS A 364 38.59 -11.59 41.14
N CYS A 365 37.58 -10.91 41.70
CA CYS A 365 36.68 -10.06 40.95
C CYS A 365 37.36 -8.77 40.50
N LEU A 366 38.12 -8.10 41.38
CA LEU A 366 38.87 -6.89 41.06
C LEU A 366 39.96 -7.17 40.01
N GLU A 367 40.70 -8.27 40.14
CA GLU A 367 41.66 -8.71 39.12
C GLU A 367 41.00 -9.00 37.76
N ALA A 368 39.78 -9.55 37.75
CA ALA A 368 39.04 -9.82 36.53
C ALA A 368 38.50 -8.53 35.87
N LEU A 369 38.17 -7.49 36.64
CA LEU A 369 37.74 -6.20 36.10
C LEU A 369 38.83 -5.54 35.25
N GLU A 370 40.10 -5.64 35.67
CA GLU A 370 41.26 -5.09 34.95
C GLU A 370 41.44 -5.66 33.54
N LYS A 371 40.80 -6.79 33.24
CA LYS A 371 40.88 -7.47 31.94
C LYS A 371 39.51 -7.77 31.34
N ARG A 372 38.45 -7.12 31.85
CA ARG A 372 37.08 -7.48 31.46
C ARG A 372 36.80 -7.21 29.98
N GLY A 373 36.10 -8.14 29.35
CA GLY A 373 35.69 -8.04 27.96
C GLY A 373 34.43 -7.19 27.74
N GLN A 374 33.82 -7.40 26.59
CA GLN A 374 32.57 -6.77 26.19
C GLN A 374 31.37 -7.28 26.99
N THR A 375 30.48 -6.40 27.48
CA THR A 375 29.20 -6.76 28.13
C THR A 375 28.03 -6.72 27.14
N LEU A 376 27.21 -7.79 27.09
CA LEU A 376 26.07 -7.92 26.17
C LEU A 376 24.76 -7.43 26.82
N GLU A 377 24.68 -6.13 27.09
CA GLU A 377 23.61 -5.53 27.91
C GLU A 377 22.31 -5.20 27.14
N ILE A 378 22.30 -5.22 25.79
CA ILE A 378 21.21 -4.62 24.99
C ILE A 378 20.77 -5.53 23.83
N GLN A 379 19.45 -5.66 23.63
CA GLN A 379 18.86 -6.12 22.36
C GLN A 379 18.76 -4.93 21.41
N GLU A 380 19.43 -5.02 20.27
CA GLU A 380 19.64 -3.87 19.37
C GLU A 380 18.83 -4.02 18.07
N PRO A 381 17.56 -3.58 18.01
CA PRO A 381 16.85 -3.52 16.74
C PRO A 381 17.36 -2.35 15.89
N ASN A 382 17.82 -2.67 14.67
CA ASN A 382 17.97 -1.74 13.54
C ASN A 382 19.07 -0.65 13.66
N LEU A 383 20.29 -1.04 14.00
CA LEU A 383 21.45 -0.13 14.18
C LEU A 383 22.01 0.48 12.89
N PHE A 384 21.86 -0.18 11.75
CA PHE A 384 22.55 0.22 10.51
C PHE A 384 22.20 1.65 10.09
N LYS A 385 20.93 2.05 10.18
CA LYS A 385 20.47 3.41 9.87
C LYS A 385 21.15 4.46 10.75
N GLU A 386 21.17 4.24 12.06
CA GLU A 386 21.81 5.15 13.02
C GLU A 386 23.32 5.21 12.79
N LEU A 387 23.96 4.07 12.49
CA LEU A 387 25.37 4.00 12.11
C LEU A 387 25.66 4.84 10.87
N ALA A 388 24.90 4.65 9.79
CA ALA A 388 25.10 5.34 8.52
C ALA A 388 25.01 6.87 8.71
N PHE A 389 24.00 7.33 9.46
CA PHE A 389 23.86 8.74 9.81
C PHE A 389 25.04 9.26 10.64
N SER A 390 25.45 8.49 11.66
CA SER A 390 26.58 8.83 12.54
C SER A 390 27.89 8.95 11.74
N ILE A 391 28.23 7.96 10.92
CA ILE A 391 29.44 7.96 10.09
C ILE A 391 29.39 9.09 9.08
N TYR A 392 28.28 9.24 8.34
CA TYR A 392 28.14 10.28 7.33
C TYR A 392 28.48 11.64 7.89
N SER A 393 27.96 11.91 9.08
CA SER A 393 28.13 13.19 9.70
C SER A 393 29.48 13.36 10.42
N ASN A 394 30.07 12.29 10.94
CA ASN A 394 31.41 12.30 11.56
C ASN A 394 32.50 12.52 10.52
N GLN A 395 32.30 12.02 9.29
CA GLN A 395 33.19 12.26 8.15
C GLN A 395 32.87 13.59 7.44
N ARG A 396 32.26 14.57 8.13
CA ARG A 396 31.89 15.89 7.59
C ARG A 396 31.10 15.82 6.27
N ASN A 397 30.20 14.84 6.17
CA ASN A 397 29.36 14.58 5.00
C ASN A 397 30.15 14.14 3.75
N ASP A 398 31.38 13.63 3.91
CA ASP A 398 32.15 12.99 2.83
C ASP A 398 31.46 11.69 2.41
N THR A 399 30.79 11.74 1.25
CA THR A 399 30.03 10.61 0.69
C THR A 399 30.93 9.44 0.32
N PHE A 400 32.14 9.68 -0.17
CA PHE A 400 33.06 8.64 -0.61
C PHE A 400 33.60 7.85 0.58
N MET A 401 34.11 8.54 1.60
CA MET A 401 34.64 7.89 2.80
C MET A 401 33.54 7.16 3.55
N THR A 402 32.35 7.78 3.68
CA THR A 402 31.20 7.14 4.32
C THR A 402 30.77 5.87 3.59
N ALA A 403 30.61 5.93 2.26
CA ALA A 403 30.23 4.78 1.44
C ALA A 403 31.22 3.61 1.63
N ARG A 404 32.53 3.90 1.64
CA ARG A 404 33.57 2.89 1.85
C ARG A 404 33.48 2.19 3.20
N ILE A 405 33.12 2.91 4.25
CA ILE A 405 33.02 2.35 5.60
C ILE A 405 31.74 1.51 5.73
N ILE A 406 30.59 2.05 5.30
CA ILE A 406 29.30 1.36 5.49
C ILE A 406 29.10 0.19 4.52
N ALA A 407 29.80 0.16 3.38
CA ALA A 407 29.62 -0.87 2.35
C ALA A 407 29.64 -2.30 2.89
N TYR A 408 30.53 -2.62 3.84
CA TYR A 408 30.64 -3.98 4.38
C TYR A 408 29.48 -4.37 5.31
N CYS A 409 28.74 -3.39 5.83
CA CYS A 409 27.57 -3.59 6.70
C CYS A 409 26.28 -3.81 5.91
N VAL A 410 26.19 -3.32 4.67
CA VAL A 410 24.99 -3.47 3.83
C VAL A 410 24.74 -4.94 3.52
N SER A 411 23.55 -5.41 3.88
CA SER A 411 23.14 -6.81 3.76
C SER A 411 21.73 -7.01 3.21
N SER A 412 20.93 -5.93 3.11
CA SER A 412 19.53 -5.99 2.72
C SER A 412 19.12 -4.85 1.79
N PHE A 413 17.93 -4.95 1.17
CA PHE A 413 17.35 -3.81 0.46
C PHE A 413 16.83 -2.72 1.41
N GLN A 414 16.52 -3.07 2.67
CA GLN A 414 16.14 -2.09 3.68
C GLN A 414 17.30 -1.14 4.00
N ASP A 415 18.53 -1.66 4.10
CA ASP A 415 19.74 -0.85 4.31
C ASP A 415 19.92 0.19 3.19
N LEU A 416 19.64 -0.21 1.95
CA LEU A 416 19.69 0.67 0.79
C LEU A 416 18.64 1.77 0.82
N ILE A 417 17.43 1.46 1.33
CA ILE A 417 16.39 2.45 1.57
C ILE A 417 16.85 3.46 2.63
N ASP A 418 17.46 2.99 3.71
CA ASP A 418 17.95 3.87 4.77
C ASP A 418 19.09 4.78 4.30
N VAL A 419 19.95 4.31 3.38
CA VAL A 419 21.02 5.14 2.79
C VAL A 419 20.47 6.17 1.80
N ILE A 420 19.54 5.80 0.92
CA ILE A 420 18.97 6.76 -0.05
C ILE A 420 18.14 7.85 0.66
N ASP A 421 17.44 7.49 1.74
CA ASP A 421 16.71 8.44 2.59
C ASP A 421 17.65 9.38 3.35
N LEU A 422 18.89 8.96 3.61
CA LEU A 422 19.91 9.79 4.22
C LEU A 422 20.56 10.75 3.22
N SER A 423 21.00 10.27 2.06
CA SER A 423 21.62 11.07 1.00
C SER A 423 21.69 10.29 -0.32
N GLU A 424 21.13 10.87 -1.39
CA GLU A 424 21.20 10.29 -2.74
C GLU A 424 22.65 10.19 -3.24
N ASP A 425 23.51 11.15 -2.92
CA ASP A 425 24.92 11.12 -3.34
C ASP A 425 25.73 10.05 -2.60
N LEU A 426 25.42 9.83 -1.31
CA LEU A 426 25.98 8.71 -0.56
C LEU A 426 25.54 7.38 -1.19
N PHE A 427 24.26 7.27 -1.55
CA PHE A 427 23.74 6.10 -2.24
C PHE A 427 24.48 5.83 -3.56
N LYS A 428 24.67 6.86 -4.40
CA LYS A 428 25.43 6.76 -5.66
C LYS A 428 26.86 6.28 -5.43
N GLY A 429 27.55 6.80 -4.41
CA GLY A 429 28.91 6.38 -4.04
C GLY A 429 28.99 4.95 -3.50
N LEU A 430 27.91 4.47 -2.88
CA LEU A 430 27.83 3.13 -2.28
C LEU A 430 27.63 2.03 -3.35
N ILE A 431 26.79 2.26 -4.35
CA ILE A 431 26.41 1.24 -5.34
C ILE A 431 27.62 0.49 -5.96
N PRO A 432 28.68 1.15 -6.43
CA PRO A 432 29.84 0.47 -7.01
C PRO A 432 30.52 -0.53 -6.05
N LEU A 433 30.45 -0.31 -4.74
CA LEU A 433 31.12 -1.12 -3.71
C LEU A 433 30.32 -2.35 -3.29
N ILE A 434 29.02 -2.37 -3.58
CA ILE A 434 28.09 -3.41 -3.11
C ILE A 434 27.38 -4.15 -4.23
N ARG A 435 27.48 -3.67 -5.49
CA ARG A 435 26.70 -4.16 -6.64
C ARG A 435 26.66 -5.69 -6.78
N GLN A 436 27.78 -6.38 -6.61
CA GLN A 436 27.79 -7.84 -6.71
C GLN A 436 27.05 -8.52 -5.54
N ARG A 437 27.09 -7.92 -4.35
CA ARG A 437 26.42 -8.45 -3.15
C ARG A 437 24.92 -8.20 -3.16
N THR A 438 24.43 -7.15 -3.81
CA THR A 438 22.98 -6.88 -3.88
C THR A 438 22.20 -7.99 -4.59
N GLN A 439 22.85 -8.76 -5.46
CA GLN A 439 22.27 -9.96 -6.10
C GLN A 439 21.98 -11.11 -5.10
N GLN A 440 22.54 -11.05 -3.89
CA GLN A 440 22.35 -12.08 -2.86
C GLN A 440 21.23 -11.72 -1.87
N PHE A 441 20.65 -10.52 -1.98
CA PHE A 441 19.61 -10.06 -1.06
C PHE A 441 18.31 -10.83 -1.31
N LYS A 442 17.67 -11.29 -0.22
CA LYS A 442 16.53 -12.23 -0.27
C LYS A 442 15.18 -11.50 -0.19
N ASP A 443 15.17 -10.30 0.34
CA ASP A 443 14.03 -9.48 0.74
C ASP A 443 13.46 -8.65 -0.42
N SER A 444 13.08 -9.34 -1.49
CA SER A 444 12.59 -8.75 -2.75
C SER A 444 11.38 -7.81 -2.63
N ASP A 445 10.52 -7.97 -1.63
CA ASP A 445 9.39 -7.05 -1.42
C ASP A 445 9.85 -5.62 -1.06
N LYS A 446 11.09 -5.46 -0.56
CA LYS A 446 11.70 -4.15 -0.28
C LYS A 446 12.34 -3.53 -1.51
N LEU A 447 12.65 -4.31 -2.55
CA LEU A 447 13.19 -3.79 -3.80
C LEU A 447 12.24 -2.77 -4.44
N PHE A 448 10.94 -3.05 -4.45
CA PHE A 448 9.95 -2.12 -5.01
C PHE A 448 9.99 -0.75 -4.33
N LYS A 449 9.97 -0.72 -3.00
CA LYS A 449 10.06 0.53 -2.21
C LYS A 449 11.36 1.28 -2.45
N LEU A 450 12.44 0.55 -2.70
CA LEU A 450 13.73 1.14 -3.06
C LEU A 450 13.66 1.79 -4.46
N LEU A 451 13.06 1.12 -5.44
CA LEU A 451 12.91 1.63 -6.81
C LEU A 451 12.09 2.92 -6.86
N GLU A 452 11.01 3.02 -6.08
CA GLU A 452 10.17 4.23 -5.98
C GLU A 452 10.93 5.46 -5.48
N LYS A 453 12.02 5.26 -4.73
CA LYS A 453 12.86 6.33 -4.19
C LYS A 453 13.99 6.76 -5.13
N MET A 454 14.24 6.00 -6.20
CA MET A 454 15.36 6.24 -7.10
C MET A 454 14.99 7.14 -8.27
N THR A 455 15.84 8.13 -8.55
CA THR A 455 15.80 8.85 -9.83
C THR A 455 16.25 7.95 -10.99
N ALA A 456 15.89 8.31 -12.23
CA ALA A 456 16.27 7.53 -13.41
C ALA A 456 17.80 7.32 -13.54
N GLN A 457 18.61 8.32 -13.16
CA GLN A 457 20.07 8.21 -13.15
C GLN A 457 20.56 7.19 -12.10
N VAL A 458 19.98 7.20 -10.91
CA VAL A 458 20.32 6.25 -9.83
C VAL A 458 19.92 4.83 -10.19
N GLN A 459 18.75 4.64 -10.82
CA GLN A 459 18.31 3.34 -11.29
C GLN A 459 19.32 2.72 -12.27
N GLN A 460 19.88 3.50 -13.20
CA GLN A 460 20.90 3.02 -14.14
C GLN A 460 22.20 2.54 -13.45
N LEU A 461 22.52 3.02 -12.25
CA LEU A 461 23.72 2.60 -11.51
C LEU A 461 23.57 1.22 -10.87
N LEU A 462 22.37 0.91 -10.38
CA LEU A 462 22.06 -0.37 -9.69
C LEU A 462 21.53 -1.43 -10.66
N LEU A 463 20.61 -1.05 -11.56
CA LEU A 463 19.90 -1.95 -12.46
C LEU A 463 20.71 -2.24 -13.72
N THR A 464 21.77 -3.02 -13.57
CA THR A 464 22.54 -3.55 -14.70
C THR A 464 21.85 -4.74 -15.35
N GLU A 465 22.30 -5.14 -16.54
CA GLU A 465 21.77 -6.33 -17.24
C GLU A 465 21.82 -7.59 -16.38
N GLU A 466 22.87 -7.75 -15.60
CA GLU A 466 23.07 -8.90 -14.71
C GLU A 466 22.14 -8.89 -13.49
N PHE A 467 21.58 -7.74 -13.12
CA PHE A 467 20.72 -7.63 -11.95
C PHE A 467 19.27 -8.02 -12.26
N PHE A 468 18.80 -7.79 -13.49
CA PHE A 468 17.43 -8.08 -13.90
C PHE A 468 17.00 -9.56 -13.71
N PRO A 469 17.81 -10.58 -14.04
CA PRO A 469 17.48 -11.98 -13.76
C PRO A 469 17.19 -12.25 -12.28
N HIS A 470 17.83 -11.53 -11.35
CA HIS A 470 17.53 -11.65 -9.93
C HIS A 470 16.14 -11.10 -9.61
N ILE A 471 15.78 -9.95 -10.19
CA ILE A 471 14.45 -9.35 -10.02
C ILE A 471 13.36 -10.29 -10.55
N TYR A 472 13.54 -10.86 -11.74
CA TYR A 472 12.55 -11.72 -12.39
C TYR A 472 12.14 -12.92 -11.53
N LYS A 473 13.09 -13.54 -10.81
CA LYS A 473 12.83 -14.67 -9.89
C LYS A 473 11.83 -14.34 -8.78
N HIS A 474 11.65 -13.05 -8.47
CA HIS A 474 10.75 -12.59 -7.41
C HIS A 474 9.37 -12.17 -7.91
N ILE A 475 9.13 -12.23 -9.22
CA ILE A 475 7.86 -11.86 -9.85
C ILE A 475 6.98 -13.09 -9.97
N SER A 476 6.11 -13.28 -8.98
CA SER A 476 5.16 -14.41 -8.96
C SER A 476 3.75 -14.07 -9.43
N SER A 477 3.46 -12.82 -9.78
CA SER A 477 2.12 -12.41 -10.24
C SER A 477 2.18 -11.16 -11.11
N TYR A 478 1.10 -10.93 -11.87
CA TYR A 478 0.92 -9.70 -12.63
C TYR A 478 1.05 -8.43 -11.77
N SER A 479 0.45 -8.41 -10.58
CA SER A 479 0.53 -7.25 -9.69
C SER A 479 1.96 -6.92 -9.26
N LYS A 480 2.78 -7.94 -8.96
CA LYS A 480 4.21 -7.71 -8.65
C LYS A 480 4.96 -7.18 -9.87
N PHE A 481 4.68 -7.71 -11.07
CA PHE A 481 5.27 -7.21 -12.30
C PHE A 481 4.92 -5.75 -12.53
N THR A 482 3.65 -5.36 -12.44
CA THR A 482 3.22 -3.97 -12.71
C THR A 482 3.83 -2.99 -11.74
N ASN A 483 3.91 -3.35 -10.45
CA ASN A 483 4.51 -2.50 -9.44
C ASN A 483 5.97 -2.20 -9.77
N ILE A 484 6.75 -3.24 -10.12
CA ILE A 484 8.15 -3.04 -10.52
C ILE A 484 8.22 -2.25 -11.84
N TYR A 485 7.45 -2.64 -12.85
CA TYR A 485 7.44 -2.01 -14.17
C TYR A 485 7.19 -0.50 -14.08
N PHE A 486 6.17 -0.07 -13.33
CA PHE A 486 5.85 1.36 -13.19
C PHE A 486 6.80 2.12 -12.27
N ALA A 487 7.51 1.44 -11.37
CA ALA A 487 8.57 2.06 -10.59
C ALA A 487 9.86 2.28 -11.41
N LEU A 488 10.03 1.59 -12.54
CA LEU A 488 11.20 1.76 -13.40
C LEU A 488 11.11 3.03 -14.24
N ALA A 489 12.26 3.66 -14.45
CA ALA A 489 12.41 4.76 -15.39
C ALA A 489 12.02 4.34 -16.82
N PRO A 490 11.43 5.24 -17.63
CA PRO A 490 10.90 4.89 -18.96
C PRO A 490 11.92 4.20 -19.89
N ASN A 491 13.20 4.57 -19.80
CA ASN A 491 14.28 3.98 -20.59
C ASN A 491 14.66 2.54 -20.18
N LEU A 492 14.22 2.07 -19.00
CA LEU A 492 14.47 0.71 -18.50
C LEU A 492 13.26 -0.21 -18.64
N GLN A 493 12.06 0.36 -18.75
CA GLN A 493 10.80 -0.38 -18.82
C GLN A 493 10.77 -1.39 -19.97
N GLU A 494 11.16 -0.97 -21.17
CA GLU A 494 11.13 -1.86 -22.34
C GLU A 494 12.11 -3.02 -22.18
N LYS A 495 13.33 -2.72 -21.73
CA LYS A 495 14.37 -3.72 -21.48
C LYS A 495 13.95 -4.74 -20.42
N PHE A 496 13.32 -4.26 -19.35
CA PHE A 496 12.77 -5.10 -18.29
C PHE A 496 11.65 -6.00 -18.80
N LYS A 497 10.70 -5.44 -19.56
CA LYS A 497 9.58 -6.17 -20.15
C LYS A 497 10.06 -7.29 -21.06
N THR A 498 10.94 -6.98 -22.02
CA THR A 498 11.50 -7.97 -22.95
C THR A 498 12.35 -9.02 -22.25
N GLY A 499 13.18 -8.62 -21.28
CA GLY A 499 13.99 -9.56 -20.50
C GLY A 499 13.14 -10.50 -19.65
N PHE A 500 12.06 -10.00 -19.03
CA PHE A 500 11.14 -10.82 -18.24
C PHE A 500 10.43 -11.87 -19.10
N VAL A 501 9.94 -11.48 -20.28
CA VAL A 501 9.31 -12.42 -21.23
C VAL A 501 10.28 -13.51 -21.66
N LYS A 502 11.55 -13.18 -21.92
CA LYS A 502 12.59 -14.16 -22.24
C LYS A 502 12.82 -15.18 -21.12
N GLU A 503 12.72 -14.79 -19.85
CA GLU A 503 12.78 -15.75 -18.75
C GLU A 503 11.52 -16.63 -18.68
N LEU A 504 10.32 -16.06 -18.88
CA LEU A 504 9.08 -16.84 -18.90
C LEU A 504 9.09 -17.92 -19.99
N ILE A 505 9.63 -17.59 -21.17
CA ILE A 505 9.73 -18.53 -22.30
C ILE A 505 10.58 -19.76 -21.94
N LYS A 506 11.62 -19.61 -21.10
CA LYS A 506 12.44 -20.75 -20.68
C LYS A 506 11.66 -21.78 -19.84
N GLU A 507 10.56 -21.38 -19.22
CA GLU A 507 9.66 -22.29 -18.49
C GLU A 507 8.66 -23.01 -19.41
N VAL A 508 8.58 -22.63 -20.69
CA VAL A 508 7.65 -23.22 -21.65
C VAL A 508 8.25 -24.49 -22.24
N HIS A 509 7.64 -25.64 -21.90
CA HIS A 509 8.00 -26.94 -22.45
C HIS A 509 6.84 -27.58 -23.23
N ASP A 510 5.62 -27.18 -22.89
CA ASP A 510 4.38 -27.60 -23.53
C ASP A 510 3.32 -26.48 -23.48
N VAL A 511 2.15 -26.74 -24.03
CA VAL A 511 1.02 -25.80 -24.06
C VAL A 511 0.40 -25.55 -22.68
N SER A 512 0.51 -26.52 -21.76
CA SER A 512 0.02 -26.34 -20.38
C SER A 512 0.81 -25.22 -19.67
N CYS A 513 2.12 -25.16 -19.89
CA CYS A 513 2.96 -24.04 -19.45
C CYS A 513 2.48 -22.70 -20.01
N VAL A 514 2.13 -22.63 -21.30
CA VAL A 514 1.63 -21.41 -21.94
C VAL A 514 0.35 -20.93 -21.28
N VAL A 515 -0.63 -21.83 -21.08
CA VAL A 515 -1.90 -21.52 -20.42
C VAL A 515 -1.66 -21.01 -18.99
N ARG A 516 -0.81 -21.72 -18.22
CA ARG A 516 -0.45 -21.32 -16.85
C ARG A 516 0.12 -19.91 -16.79
N ILE A 517 1.15 -19.64 -17.59
CA ILE A 517 1.84 -18.33 -17.61
C ILE A 517 0.91 -17.24 -18.11
N ALA A 518 0.18 -17.49 -19.21
CA ALA A 518 -0.71 -16.50 -19.81
C ALA A 518 -1.89 -16.12 -18.91
N ASN A 519 -2.36 -17.04 -18.06
CA ASN A 519 -3.38 -16.74 -17.06
C ASN A 519 -2.78 -16.04 -15.83
N GLN A 520 -1.60 -16.44 -15.38
CA GLN A 520 -0.90 -15.81 -14.25
C GLN A 520 -0.56 -14.32 -14.51
N PHE A 521 -0.26 -13.98 -15.77
CA PHE A 521 0.16 -12.64 -16.20
C PHE A 521 -0.81 -11.96 -17.16
N SER A 522 -2.08 -12.37 -17.17
CA SER A 522 -3.09 -11.94 -18.16
C SER A 522 -3.18 -10.41 -18.28
N SER A 523 -2.50 -9.87 -19.29
CA SER A 523 -2.27 -8.43 -19.45
C SER A 523 -1.87 -8.08 -20.87
N THR A 524 -2.27 -6.89 -21.31
CA THR A 524 -1.87 -6.35 -22.63
C THR A 524 -0.40 -5.91 -22.67
N LEU A 525 0.30 -5.89 -21.53
CA LEU A 525 1.71 -5.52 -21.46
C LEU A 525 2.65 -6.69 -21.75
N ILE A 526 2.34 -7.88 -21.20
CA ILE A 526 3.22 -9.05 -21.31
C ILE A 526 2.77 -9.99 -22.41
N ILE A 527 1.46 -10.25 -22.50
CA ILE A 527 0.92 -11.34 -23.31
C ILE A 527 1.18 -11.19 -24.82
N PRO A 528 1.05 -9.99 -25.43
CA PRO A 528 1.35 -9.83 -26.85
C PRO A 528 2.79 -10.27 -27.19
N LEU A 529 3.77 -9.78 -26.42
CA LEU A 529 5.18 -10.11 -26.64
C LEU A 529 5.48 -11.59 -26.34
N LEU A 530 4.84 -12.16 -25.30
CA LEU A 530 4.97 -13.58 -24.99
C LEU A 530 4.49 -14.46 -26.14
N PHE A 531 3.32 -14.15 -26.72
CA PHE A 531 2.78 -14.93 -27.83
C PHE A 531 3.54 -14.72 -29.13
N GLU A 532 4.01 -13.51 -29.41
CA GLU A 532 4.87 -13.21 -30.56
C GLU A 532 6.14 -14.07 -30.54
N GLU A 533 6.83 -14.14 -29.40
CA GLU A 533 8.02 -14.98 -29.22
C GLU A 533 7.71 -16.48 -29.27
N LEU A 534 6.50 -16.89 -28.85
CA LEU A 534 6.05 -18.28 -28.91
C LEU A 534 5.34 -18.64 -30.23
N GLN A 535 5.27 -17.73 -31.20
CA GLN A 535 4.45 -17.90 -32.39
C GLN A 535 4.80 -19.19 -33.14
N THR A 536 6.08 -19.46 -33.38
CA THR A 536 6.54 -20.69 -34.06
C THR A 536 6.13 -21.96 -33.30
N PHE A 537 6.27 -21.94 -31.97
CA PHE A 537 5.89 -23.06 -31.10
C PHE A 537 4.38 -23.33 -31.17
N LEU A 538 3.58 -22.27 -31.07
CA LEU A 538 2.12 -22.33 -31.12
C LEU A 538 1.61 -22.73 -32.50
N SER A 539 2.18 -22.20 -33.59
CA SER A 539 1.86 -22.60 -34.96
C SER A 539 2.05 -24.10 -35.19
N ASN A 540 3.16 -24.66 -34.70
CA ASN A 540 3.44 -26.09 -34.79
C ASN A 540 2.45 -26.92 -33.95
N PHE A 541 2.07 -26.43 -32.78
CA PHE A 541 1.08 -27.11 -31.92
C PHE A 541 -0.32 -27.12 -32.57
N PHE A 542 -0.74 -25.99 -33.13
CA PHE A 542 -2.03 -25.91 -33.82
C PHE A 542 -2.05 -26.79 -35.07
N ASN A 543 -0.92 -26.92 -35.77
CA ASN A 543 -0.77 -27.75 -36.96
C ASN A 543 -1.88 -27.52 -38.01
N GLY A 544 -2.28 -26.26 -38.18
CA GLY A 544 -3.36 -25.90 -39.08
C GLY A 544 -4.78 -26.27 -38.61
N ASN A 545 -4.96 -26.67 -37.36
CA ASN A 545 -6.23 -27.15 -36.81
C ASN A 545 -6.87 -26.13 -35.84
N VAL A 546 -8.09 -25.70 -36.17
CA VAL A 546 -8.89 -24.76 -35.36
C VAL A 546 -9.34 -25.37 -34.02
N ASP A 547 -9.51 -26.69 -33.93
CA ASP A 547 -9.84 -27.36 -32.66
C ASP A 547 -8.70 -27.26 -31.65
N SER A 548 -7.46 -27.45 -32.11
CA SER A 548 -6.26 -27.28 -31.29
C SER A 548 -6.11 -25.83 -30.81
N PHE A 549 -6.40 -24.87 -31.68
CA PHE A 549 -6.45 -23.45 -31.32
C PHE A 549 -7.49 -23.18 -30.25
N LEU A 550 -8.73 -23.64 -30.46
CA LEU A 550 -9.85 -23.42 -29.54
C LEU A 550 -9.65 -24.12 -28.20
N GLY A 551 -9.04 -25.30 -28.21
CA GLY A 551 -8.68 -26.03 -27.00
C GLY A 551 -7.76 -25.21 -26.09
N LEU A 552 -6.80 -24.47 -26.66
CA LEU A 552 -5.94 -23.54 -25.91
C LEU A 552 -6.70 -22.25 -25.57
N TYR A 553 -7.36 -21.63 -26.55
CA TYR A 553 -8.10 -20.37 -26.42
C TYR A 553 -9.12 -20.40 -25.27
N LYS A 554 -9.91 -21.47 -25.15
CA LYS A 554 -10.92 -21.64 -24.08
C LYS A 554 -10.33 -21.72 -22.68
N GLN A 555 -9.05 -22.06 -22.54
CA GLN A 555 -8.36 -22.13 -21.25
C GLN A 555 -7.73 -20.79 -20.84
N LEU A 556 -7.75 -19.79 -21.71
CA LEU A 556 -7.17 -18.47 -21.45
C LEU A 556 -8.19 -17.48 -20.88
N HIS A 557 -7.73 -16.53 -20.08
CA HIS A 557 -8.50 -15.32 -19.74
C HIS A 557 -8.77 -14.44 -20.98
N SER A 558 -9.86 -13.67 -20.96
CA SER A 558 -10.33 -12.84 -22.08
C SER A 558 -9.28 -11.90 -22.67
N THR A 559 -8.44 -11.28 -21.84
CA THR A 559 -7.33 -10.43 -22.33
C THR A 559 -6.34 -11.23 -23.17
N SER A 560 -5.98 -12.43 -22.71
CA SER A 560 -5.04 -13.31 -23.40
C SER A 560 -5.68 -13.94 -24.65
N GLN A 561 -6.98 -14.25 -24.60
CA GLN A 561 -7.75 -14.70 -25.75
C GLN A 561 -7.67 -13.71 -26.92
N ASN A 562 -7.90 -12.43 -26.66
CA ASN A 562 -7.84 -11.39 -27.68
C ASN A 562 -6.46 -11.30 -28.33
N CYS A 563 -5.40 -11.27 -27.51
CA CYS A 563 -4.02 -11.20 -28.03
C CYS A 563 -3.66 -12.43 -28.87
N LEU A 564 -4.07 -13.63 -28.45
CA LEU A 564 -3.80 -14.85 -29.21
C LEU A 564 -4.52 -14.82 -30.56
N ALA A 565 -5.78 -14.39 -30.56
CA ALA A 565 -6.59 -14.38 -31.75
C ALA A 565 -6.19 -13.30 -32.75
N GLU A 566 -5.71 -12.14 -32.28
CA GLU A 566 -5.07 -11.14 -33.12
C GLU A 566 -3.78 -11.65 -33.76
N LEU A 567 -2.91 -12.34 -33.00
CA LEU A 567 -1.66 -12.88 -33.52
C LEU A 567 -1.86 -13.95 -34.60
N PHE A 568 -2.92 -14.76 -34.46
CA PHE A 568 -3.23 -15.86 -35.37
C PHE A 568 -4.37 -15.52 -36.35
N LEU A 569 -4.72 -14.24 -36.52
CA LEU A 569 -5.87 -13.82 -37.32
C LEU A 569 -5.82 -14.37 -38.76
N ASP A 570 -4.66 -14.28 -39.41
CA ASP A 570 -4.47 -14.79 -40.78
C ASP A 570 -4.63 -16.31 -40.84
N SER A 571 -4.10 -17.03 -39.85
CA SER A 571 -4.23 -18.48 -39.75
C SER A 571 -5.68 -18.90 -39.50
N LEU A 572 -6.38 -18.20 -38.59
CA LEU A 572 -7.80 -18.41 -38.33
C LEU A 572 -8.65 -18.18 -39.59
N SER A 573 -8.30 -17.17 -40.39
CA SER A 573 -8.98 -16.90 -41.66
C SER A 573 -8.85 -18.08 -42.66
N GLN A 574 -7.77 -18.86 -42.57
CA GLN A 574 -7.53 -20.03 -43.41
C GLN A 574 -8.19 -21.30 -42.87
N TRP A 575 -8.25 -21.45 -41.54
CA TRP A 575 -8.82 -22.65 -40.89
C TRP A 575 -10.34 -22.61 -40.82
N LEU A 576 -10.94 -21.42 -40.81
CA LEU A 576 -12.37 -21.23 -40.81
C LEU A 576 -12.93 -21.33 -42.23
N SER A 577 -13.97 -22.14 -42.37
CA SER A 577 -14.71 -22.36 -43.61
C SER A 577 -16.20 -22.15 -43.39
N PRO A 578 -16.99 -21.95 -44.46
CA PRO A 578 -18.44 -21.85 -44.33
C PRO A 578 -19.09 -23.06 -43.65
N ASP A 579 -18.46 -24.24 -43.67
CA ASP A 579 -19.03 -25.45 -43.06
C ASP A 579 -18.76 -25.53 -41.55
N ASN A 580 -17.62 -25.03 -41.07
CA ASN A 580 -17.23 -25.14 -39.67
C ASN A 580 -17.44 -23.85 -38.85
N PHE A 581 -17.71 -22.71 -39.51
CA PHE A 581 -17.77 -21.41 -38.84
C PHE A 581 -18.81 -21.31 -37.72
N ASN A 582 -20.02 -21.88 -37.89
CA ASN A 582 -21.05 -21.84 -36.86
C ASN A 582 -20.67 -22.63 -35.59
N GLU A 583 -19.83 -23.66 -35.72
CA GLU A 583 -19.36 -24.45 -34.58
C GLU A 583 -18.39 -23.64 -33.71
N TYR A 584 -17.68 -22.68 -34.31
CA TYR A 584 -16.57 -22.00 -33.68
C TYR A 584 -16.82 -20.53 -33.37
N LYS A 585 -17.72 -19.86 -34.10
CA LYS A 585 -18.01 -18.43 -33.94
C LYS A 585 -18.48 -18.08 -32.53
N ASP A 586 -19.26 -18.95 -31.89
CA ASP A 586 -19.81 -18.70 -30.56
C ASP A 586 -18.74 -18.81 -29.46
N PHE A 587 -17.58 -19.40 -29.78
CA PHE A 587 -16.45 -19.56 -28.87
C PHE A 587 -15.33 -18.55 -29.12
N LEU A 588 -15.26 -17.98 -30.31
CA LEU A 588 -14.32 -16.93 -30.66
C LEU A 588 -14.99 -15.60 -30.32
N ASP A 589 -14.68 -15.04 -29.15
CA ASP A 589 -15.15 -13.72 -28.70
C ASP A 589 -14.42 -12.58 -29.47
N LEU A 590 -14.14 -12.84 -30.75
CA LEU A 590 -13.44 -12.00 -31.70
C LEU A 590 -14.43 -11.02 -32.33
N PRO A 591 -14.01 -9.76 -32.58
CA PRO A 591 -14.73 -8.90 -33.50
C PRO A 591 -14.73 -9.54 -34.90
N LEU A 592 -15.88 -10.08 -35.34
CA LEU A 592 -16.06 -10.71 -36.66
C LEU A 592 -15.58 -9.82 -37.82
N ILE A 593 -15.64 -8.50 -37.62
CA ILE A 593 -15.11 -7.49 -38.52
C ILE A 593 -13.61 -7.63 -38.84
N SER A 594 -12.80 -8.19 -37.92
CA SER A 594 -11.36 -8.42 -38.14
C SER A 594 -11.12 -9.56 -39.13
N LEU A 595 -11.87 -10.67 -39.01
CA LEU A 595 -11.83 -11.76 -39.98
C LEU A 595 -12.40 -11.32 -41.34
N ALA A 596 -13.50 -10.57 -41.32
CA ALA A 596 -14.08 -10.00 -42.52
C ALA A 596 -13.10 -9.10 -43.28
N ARG A 597 -12.22 -8.38 -42.56
CA ARG A 597 -11.15 -7.59 -43.16
C ARG A 597 -10.18 -8.47 -43.93
N VAL A 598 -9.59 -9.48 -43.29
CA VAL A 598 -8.60 -10.38 -43.91
C VAL A 598 -9.17 -11.07 -45.16
N TRP A 599 -10.36 -11.66 -45.06
CA TRP A 599 -11.03 -12.30 -46.21
C TRP A 599 -11.37 -11.33 -47.35
N SER A 600 -11.39 -10.02 -47.09
CA SER A 600 -11.68 -8.97 -48.07
C SER A 600 -10.42 -8.29 -48.63
N GLU A 601 -9.23 -8.57 -48.10
CA GLU A 601 -7.99 -7.91 -48.51
C GLU A 601 -7.70 -8.16 -49.99
N GLU A 602 -7.82 -9.42 -50.44
CA GLU A 602 -7.53 -9.84 -51.81
C GLU A 602 -8.68 -9.58 -52.80
N VAL A 603 -9.84 -9.10 -52.33
CA VAL A 603 -10.99 -8.83 -53.20
C VAL A 603 -10.79 -7.50 -53.92
N ASN A 604 -10.51 -7.55 -55.23
CA ASN A 604 -10.14 -6.39 -56.04
C ASN A 604 -11.14 -6.08 -57.16
N SER A 605 -12.11 -6.97 -57.40
CA SER A 605 -13.19 -6.75 -58.35
C SER A 605 -14.57 -7.06 -57.76
N PHE A 606 -15.60 -6.52 -58.42
CA PHE A 606 -16.99 -6.79 -58.04
C PHE A 606 -17.35 -8.27 -58.13
N THR A 607 -16.89 -8.96 -59.17
CA THR A 607 -17.11 -10.39 -59.37
C THR A 607 -16.48 -11.23 -58.25
N GLU A 608 -15.26 -10.90 -57.84
CA GLU A 608 -14.60 -11.56 -56.68
C GLU A 608 -15.36 -11.31 -55.38
N TYR A 609 -15.92 -10.11 -55.20
CA TYR A 609 -16.73 -9.79 -54.03
C TYR A 609 -18.04 -10.59 -54.00
N LEU A 610 -18.74 -10.70 -55.12
CA LEU A 610 -19.94 -11.53 -55.22
C LEU A 610 -19.62 -13.01 -54.95
N ALA A 611 -18.48 -13.51 -55.42
CA ALA A 611 -18.01 -14.86 -55.11
C ALA A 611 -17.70 -15.05 -53.61
N LEU A 612 -17.15 -14.03 -52.94
CA LEU A 612 -16.95 -14.04 -51.48
C LEU A 612 -18.28 -14.10 -50.73
N LEU A 613 -19.29 -13.31 -51.15
CA LEU A 613 -20.62 -13.35 -50.57
C LEU A 613 -21.29 -14.71 -50.78
N ASP A 614 -21.15 -15.30 -51.96
CA ASP A 614 -21.67 -16.65 -52.25
C ASP A 614 -21.04 -17.71 -51.36
N LYS A 615 -19.70 -17.67 -51.21
CA LYS A 615 -18.96 -18.57 -50.33
C LYS A 615 -19.50 -18.53 -48.90
N TRP A 616 -19.83 -17.35 -48.39
CA TRP A 616 -20.28 -17.15 -47.01
C TRP A 616 -21.81 -16.97 -46.85
N SER A 617 -22.59 -17.30 -47.88
CA SER A 617 -24.06 -17.09 -47.92
C SER A 617 -24.84 -17.73 -46.77
N ARG A 618 -24.32 -18.80 -46.16
CA ARG A 618 -24.92 -19.48 -44.99
C ARG A 618 -24.76 -18.70 -43.68
N HIS A 619 -24.00 -17.61 -43.66
CA HIS A 619 -23.62 -16.84 -42.48
C HIS A 619 -24.01 -15.36 -42.64
N PRO A 620 -25.30 -15.01 -42.46
CA PRO A 620 -25.80 -13.67 -42.74
C PRO A 620 -25.16 -12.57 -41.88
N ASP A 621 -24.67 -12.90 -40.69
CA ASP A 621 -24.00 -11.96 -39.78
C ASP A 621 -22.69 -11.42 -40.40
N LEU A 622 -21.91 -12.28 -41.06
CA LEU A 622 -20.66 -11.90 -41.75
C LEU A 622 -20.90 -11.04 -42.99
N ILE A 623 -22.04 -11.20 -43.67
CA ILE A 623 -22.37 -10.43 -44.87
C ILE A 623 -22.46 -8.94 -44.55
N SER A 624 -22.97 -8.58 -43.37
CA SER A 624 -22.99 -7.18 -42.90
C SER A 624 -21.57 -6.63 -42.71
N ASP A 625 -20.68 -7.43 -42.12
CA ASP A 625 -19.29 -7.03 -41.89
C ASP A 625 -18.50 -6.90 -43.20
N PHE A 626 -18.68 -7.82 -44.15
CA PHE A 626 -18.09 -7.72 -45.49
C PHE A 626 -18.51 -6.45 -46.23
N ASN A 627 -19.78 -6.07 -46.15
CA ASN A 627 -20.28 -4.82 -46.73
C ASN A 627 -19.62 -3.60 -46.07
N THR A 628 -19.45 -3.65 -44.75
CA THR A 628 -18.85 -2.55 -43.98
C THR A 628 -17.37 -2.37 -44.34
N VAL A 629 -16.61 -3.47 -44.39
CA VAL A 629 -15.19 -3.47 -44.77
C VAL A 629 -14.98 -3.01 -46.21
N ASN A 630 -15.82 -3.46 -47.15
CA ASN A 630 -15.67 -3.15 -48.58
C ASN A 630 -16.45 -1.93 -49.05
N ALA A 631 -17.04 -1.14 -48.13
CA ALA A 631 -17.95 -0.04 -48.48
C ALA A 631 -17.36 0.95 -49.50
N SER A 632 -16.06 1.26 -49.37
CA SER A 632 -15.33 2.15 -50.29
C SER A 632 -15.13 1.52 -51.68
N LYS A 633 -14.71 0.25 -51.75
CA LYS A 633 -14.54 -0.49 -53.00
C LYS A 633 -15.89 -0.64 -53.73
N LEU A 634 -16.93 -1.01 -53.00
CA LEU A 634 -18.29 -1.17 -53.52
C LEU A 634 -18.87 0.12 -54.12
N ALA A 635 -18.54 1.29 -53.57
CA ALA A 635 -18.95 2.57 -54.14
C ALA A 635 -18.37 2.84 -55.54
N SER A 636 -17.25 2.21 -55.89
CA SER A 636 -16.64 2.29 -57.23
C SER A 636 -17.08 1.16 -58.17
N TRP A 637 -17.54 0.04 -57.61
CA TRP A 637 -17.98 -1.12 -58.38
C TRP A 637 -19.45 -1.09 -58.76
N ILE A 638 -20.30 -0.58 -57.87
CA ILE A 638 -21.75 -0.52 -58.08
C ILE A 638 -22.04 0.79 -58.79
N MET A 639 -22.08 0.74 -60.12
CA MET A 639 -22.27 1.91 -60.96
C MET A 639 -23.60 1.87 -61.73
N THR A 640 -24.20 0.69 -61.87
CA THR A 640 -25.46 0.46 -62.59
C THR A 640 -26.54 -0.18 -61.70
N GLU A 641 -27.78 -0.18 -62.19
CA GLU A 641 -28.87 -0.93 -61.54
C GLU A 641 -28.61 -2.43 -61.55
N GLU A 642 -28.01 -2.96 -62.62
CA GLU A 642 -27.66 -4.38 -62.74
C GLU A 642 -26.65 -4.79 -61.67
N ASP A 643 -25.63 -3.96 -61.40
CA ASP A 643 -24.66 -4.22 -60.32
C ASP A 643 -25.35 -4.25 -58.94
N LEU A 644 -26.30 -3.35 -58.70
CA LEU A 644 -27.05 -3.29 -57.46
C LEU A 644 -27.97 -4.52 -57.32
N ASP A 645 -28.63 -4.95 -58.40
CA ASP A 645 -29.46 -6.16 -58.39
C ASP A 645 -28.61 -7.41 -58.11
N LEU A 646 -27.47 -7.55 -58.78
CA LEU A 646 -26.52 -8.65 -58.53
C LEU A 646 -26.04 -8.68 -57.07
N LEU A 647 -25.79 -7.53 -56.46
CA LEU A 647 -25.44 -7.47 -55.03
C LEU A 647 -26.63 -7.91 -54.16
N LEU A 648 -27.83 -7.43 -54.45
CA LEU A 648 -29.03 -7.70 -53.65
C LEU A 648 -29.48 -9.17 -53.72
N GLU A 649 -29.22 -9.86 -54.83
CA GLU A 649 -29.43 -11.30 -54.95
C GLU A 649 -28.62 -12.10 -53.92
N LYS A 650 -27.45 -11.59 -53.53
CA LYS A 650 -26.55 -12.22 -52.55
C LYS A 650 -26.80 -11.79 -51.11
N MET A 651 -27.73 -10.85 -50.88
CA MET A 651 -28.02 -10.31 -49.56
C MET A 651 -29.13 -11.11 -48.84
N PRO A 652 -29.14 -11.11 -47.50
CA PRO A 652 -30.28 -11.61 -46.75
C PRO A 652 -31.56 -10.85 -47.16
N VAL A 653 -32.69 -11.56 -47.25
CA VAL A 653 -34.00 -11.10 -47.79
C VAL A 653 -34.52 -9.77 -47.18
N LYS A 654 -33.97 -9.31 -46.05
CA LYS A 654 -34.35 -8.09 -45.33
C LYS A 654 -33.31 -6.95 -45.39
N SER A 655 -32.22 -7.09 -46.14
CA SER A 655 -31.15 -6.08 -46.18
C SER A 655 -31.49 -4.91 -47.11
N TRP A 656 -32.04 -3.84 -46.55
CA TRP A 656 -32.34 -2.59 -47.27
C TRP A 656 -31.13 -1.63 -47.36
N ILE A 657 -30.08 -1.90 -46.58
CA ILE A 657 -28.90 -1.03 -46.43
C ILE A 657 -28.16 -0.83 -47.78
N PRO A 658 -27.89 -1.88 -48.59
CA PRO A 658 -27.23 -1.69 -49.88
C PRO A 658 -28.04 -0.82 -50.85
N ILE A 659 -29.36 -1.00 -50.88
CA ILE A 659 -30.28 -0.17 -51.69
C ILE A 659 -30.15 1.31 -51.31
N PHE A 660 -30.06 1.59 -50.01
CA PHE A 660 -29.93 2.94 -49.50
C PHE A 660 -28.55 3.56 -49.77
N ASN A 661 -27.48 2.78 -49.64
CA ASN A 661 -26.10 3.23 -49.86
C ASN A 661 -25.81 3.53 -51.33
N TYR A 662 -26.38 2.75 -52.25
CA TYR A 662 -26.13 2.86 -53.69
C TYR A 662 -27.32 3.43 -54.48
N ALA A 663 -28.27 4.07 -53.81
CA ALA A 663 -29.49 4.63 -54.40
C ALA A 663 -29.27 5.56 -55.63
N LYS A 664 -28.06 6.10 -55.80
CA LYS A 664 -27.68 6.97 -56.93
C LYS A 664 -27.66 6.26 -58.28
N VAL A 665 -27.44 4.95 -58.32
CA VAL A 665 -27.39 4.16 -59.58
C VAL A 665 -28.78 3.92 -60.16
N ILE A 666 -29.83 4.13 -59.35
CA ILE A 666 -31.22 4.00 -59.76
C ILE A 666 -31.55 5.08 -60.79
N SER A 667 -31.79 4.62 -62.01
CA SER A 667 -31.94 5.39 -63.23
C SER A 667 -33.26 5.13 -63.96
N SER A 668 -34.07 4.16 -63.53
CA SER A 668 -35.37 3.85 -64.14
C SER A 668 -36.55 3.92 -63.15
N TRP A 669 -37.74 4.23 -63.69
CA TRP A 669 -38.99 4.27 -62.91
C TRP A 669 -39.35 2.89 -62.32
N ALA A 670 -39.18 1.82 -63.10
CA ALA A 670 -39.48 0.46 -62.66
C ALA A 670 -38.59 0.02 -61.49
N SER A 671 -37.28 0.25 -61.57
CA SER A 671 -36.34 -0.10 -60.50
C SER A 671 -36.59 0.71 -59.24
N PHE A 672 -36.90 2.01 -59.36
CA PHE A 672 -37.31 2.82 -58.22
C PHE A 672 -38.53 2.24 -57.48
N GLN A 673 -39.57 1.81 -58.21
CA GLN A 673 -40.75 1.18 -57.60
C GLN A 673 -40.41 -0.13 -56.88
N THR A 674 -39.60 -0.97 -57.50
CA THR A 674 -39.14 -2.25 -56.94
C THR A 674 -38.36 -2.04 -55.63
N TYR A 675 -37.40 -1.12 -55.63
CA TYR A 675 -36.58 -0.83 -54.44
C TYR A 675 -37.34 -0.09 -53.35
N TRP A 676 -38.28 0.79 -53.71
CA TRP A 676 -39.14 1.49 -52.75
C TRP A 676 -39.92 0.55 -51.83
N GLN A 677 -40.37 -0.58 -52.38
CA GLN A 677 -41.09 -1.60 -51.61
C GLN A 677 -40.18 -2.33 -50.63
N LYS A 678 -38.91 -2.56 -50.99
CA LYS A 678 -37.90 -3.24 -50.16
C LYS A 678 -37.33 -2.36 -49.04
N ILE A 679 -37.44 -1.04 -49.13
CA ILE A 679 -36.94 -0.12 -48.11
C ILE A 679 -37.93 0.07 -46.95
N SER A 680 -37.38 0.01 -45.73
CA SER A 680 -38.11 0.28 -44.49
C SER A 680 -38.85 1.62 -44.53
N PRO A 681 -40.13 1.70 -44.10
CA PRO A 681 -40.91 2.93 -44.10
C PRO A 681 -40.24 4.12 -43.39
N PHE A 682 -39.39 3.85 -42.40
CA PHE A 682 -38.64 4.86 -41.66
C PHE A 682 -37.57 5.57 -42.51
N HIS A 683 -36.95 4.87 -43.47
CA HIS A 683 -35.83 5.38 -44.28
C HIS A 683 -36.26 5.88 -45.67
N ARG A 684 -37.52 5.69 -46.05
CA ARG A 684 -38.06 6.10 -47.37
C ARG A 684 -37.86 7.58 -47.66
N SER A 685 -37.94 8.44 -46.66
CA SER A 685 -37.78 9.89 -46.88
C SER A 685 -36.33 10.27 -47.22
N ASP A 686 -35.33 9.58 -46.68
CA ASP A 686 -33.93 9.85 -46.97
C ASP A 686 -33.48 9.11 -48.25
N PHE A 687 -34.12 7.98 -48.57
CA PHE A 687 -33.94 7.32 -49.85
C PHE A 687 -34.34 8.23 -51.01
N LEU A 688 -35.47 8.94 -50.89
CA LEU A 688 -35.91 9.92 -51.89
C LEU A 688 -34.88 11.01 -52.18
N ASP A 689 -34.02 11.35 -51.22
CA ASP A 689 -32.97 12.35 -51.42
C ASP A 689 -31.75 11.77 -52.12
N ARG A 690 -31.47 10.48 -51.88
CA ARG A 690 -30.29 9.80 -52.41
C ARG A 690 -30.47 9.32 -53.84
N VAL A 691 -31.69 8.95 -54.24
CA VAL A 691 -32.01 8.61 -55.64
C VAL A 691 -31.91 9.85 -56.52
N ASN A 692 -31.28 9.77 -57.69
CA ASN A 692 -31.28 10.87 -58.63
C ASN A 692 -32.57 10.86 -59.47
N LEU A 693 -33.69 11.34 -58.92
CA LEU A 693 -35.01 11.27 -59.57
C LEU A 693 -35.04 11.91 -60.98
N LYS A 694 -34.12 12.84 -61.29
CA LYS A 694 -34.03 13.50 -62.60
C LYS A 694 -33.57 12.57 -63.73
N THR A 695 -33.09 11.37 -63.44
CA THR A 695 -32.65 10.41 -64.46
C THR A 695 -33.84 9.84 -65.23
N PHE A 696 -34.97 9.55 -64.58
CA PHE A 696 -36.18 8.97 -65.19
C PHE A 696 -37.42 9.88 -65.16
N ILE A 697 -37.42 10.93 -64.33
CA ILE A 697 -38.48 11.94 -64.35
C ILE A 697 -38.05 13.09 -65.28
N LYS A 698 -38.57 13.08 -66.51
CA LYS A 698 -38.22 14.05 -67.57
C LYS A 698 -39.38 14.96 -67.99
N THR A 699 -40.60 14.62 -67.59
CA THR A 699 -41.81 15.37 -67.93
C THR A 699 -42.67 15.56 -66.70
N ILE A 700 -43.60 16.51 -66.78
CA ILE A 700 -44.54 16.79 -65.70
C ILE A 700 -45.47 15.60 -65.42
N GLU A 701 -45.83 14.80 -66.42
CA GLU A 701 -46.64 13.59 -66.25
C GLU A 701 -45.89 12.53 -65.44
N ASN A 702 -44.59 12.34 -65.70
CA ASN A 702 -43.75 11.41 -64.92
C ASN A 702 -43.68 11.86 -63.45
N LEU A 703 -43.58 13.16 -63.20
CA LEU A 703 -43.57 13.71 -61.84
C LEU A 703 -44.91 13.47 -61.14
N GLN A 704 -46.04 13.70 -61.81
CA GLN A 704 -47.38 13.42 -61.27
C GLN A 704 -47.55 11.95 -60.89
N LEU A 705 -47.07 11.02 -61.72
CA LEU A 705 -47.07 9.58 -61.41
C LEU A 705 -46.27 9.28 -60.13
N LEU A 706 -45.10 9.91 -59.94
CA LEU A 706 -44.31 9.75 -58.72
C LEU A 706 -45.00 10.32 -57.48
N LEU A 707 -45.62 11.48 -57.58
CA LEU A 707 -46.33 12.11 -56.47
C LEU A 707 -47.53 11.29 -56.02
N ASN A 708 -48.24 10.67 -56.96
CA ASN A 708 -49.31 9.72 -56.67
C ASN A 708 -48.79 8.42 -56.06
N PHE A 709 -47.57 7.98 -56.40
CA PHE A 709 -46.99 6.76 -55.85
C PHE A 709 -46.51 6.92 -54.39
N VAL A 710 -45.85 8.03 -54.03
CA VAL A 710 -45.25 8.20 -52.68
C VAL A 710 -46.27 8.53 -51.58
N ASN A 711 -47.51 8.89 -51.94
CA ASN A 711 -48.75 9.08 -51.15
C ASN A 711 -48.73 9.96 -49.89
N LYS A 712 -47.60 10.16 -49.22
CA LYS A 712 -47.45 11.03 -48.04
C LYS A 712 -47.03 12.44 -48.45
N ASP A 713 -47.70 13.46 -47.91
CA ASP A 713 -47.44 14.87 -48.24
C ASP A 713 -45.98 15.29 -47.99
N LYS A 714 -45.37 14.79 -46.91
CA LYS A 714 -43.95 15.02 -46.62
C LYS A 714 -43.03 14.51 -47.73
N HIS A 715 -43.34 13.36 -48.33
CA HIS A 715 -42.58 12.80 -49.45
C HIS A 715 -42.84 13.59 -50.73
N LYS A 716 -44.11 13.96 -51.00
CA LYS A 716 -44.51 14.77 -52.16
C LYS A 716 -43.76 16.11 -52.18
N GLN A 717 -43.74 16.82 -51.05
CA GLN A 717 -43.00 18.09 -50.92
C GLN A 717 -41.50 17.92 -51.16
N ARG A 718 -40.91 16.83 -50.63
CA ARG A 718 -39.48 16.55 -50.80
C ARG A 718 -39.14 16.25 -52.26
N VAL A 719 -39.95 15.45 -52.95
CA VAL A 719 -39.83 15.21 -54.41
C VAL A 719 -39.96 16.51 -55.19
N LEU A 720 -41.01 17.31 -54.96
CA LEU A 720 -41.26 18.58 -55.66
C LEU A 720 -40.11 19.58 -55.52
N SER A 721 -39.47 19.63 -54.34
CA SER A 721 -38.35 20.55 -54.09
C SER A 721 -37.11 20.29 -54.95
N ARG A 722 -37.03 19.12 -55.60
CA ARG A 722 -35.85 18.70 -56.38
C ARG A 722 -35.92 19.04 -57.86
N PHE A 723 -37.07 19.51 -58.37
CA PHE A 723 -37.27 19.82 -59.78
C PHE A 723 -37.53 21.32 -59.97
N LYS A 724 -36.97 21.87 -61.04
CA LYS A 724 -37.33 23.18 -61.62
C LYS A 724 -38.14 22.95 -62.89
N ALA A 725 -38.86 23.96 -63.36
CA ALA A 725 -39.69 23.81 -64.56
C ALA A 725 -38.87 23.40 -65.79
N SER A 726 -37.62 23.89 -65.87
CA SER A 726 -36.63 23.52 -66.88
C SER A 726 -36.21 22.04 -66.86
N ASP A 727 -36.30 21.36 -65.71
CA ASP A 727 -35.94 19.94 -65.60
C ASP A 727 -37.01 19.01 -66.21
N LEU A 728 -38.23 19.53 -66.42
CA LEU A 728 -39.44 18.77 -66.77
C LEU A 728 -40.08 19.22 -68.08
N ASN A 729 -39.43 20.14 -68.81
CA ASN A 729 -39.94 20.77 -70.03
C ASN A 729 -41.35 21.36 -69.87
N CYS A 730 -41.62 22.02 -68.74
CA CYS A 730 -42.92 22.64 -68.42
C CYS A 730 -42.74 24.12 -68.04
N SER A 731 -43.83 24.86 -67.88
CA SER A 731 -43.79 26.21 -67.33
C SER A 731 -43.65 26.20 -65.80
N GLU A 732 -43.13 27.29 -65.21
CA GLU A 732 -43.08 27.44 -63.75
C GLU A 732 -44.49 27.43 -63.12
N GLU A 733 -45.51 27.83 -63.89
CA GLU A 733 -46.91 27.80 -63.47
C GLU A 733 -47.46 26.37 -63.42
N GLU A 734 -47.12 25.55 -64.42
CA GLU A 734 -47.49 24.13 -64.47
C GLU A 734 -46.84 23.34 -63.32
N LEU A 735 -45.57 23.62 -63.01
CA LEU A 735 -44.90 23.00 -61.86
C LEU A 735 -45.43 23.53 -60.52
N ALA A 736 -45.75 24.82 -60.42
CA ALA A 736 -46.33 25.40 -59.22
C ALA A 736 -47.72 24.83 -58.91
N ALA A 737 -48.52 24.51 -59.93
CA ALA A 737 -49.83 23.88 -59.77
C ALA A 737 -49.78 22.50 -59.10
N LEU A 738 -48.63 21.81 -59.15
CA LEU A 738 -48.41 20.53 -58.47
C LEU A 738 -48.02 20.67 -57.00
N ARG A 739 -47.68 21.88 -56.54
CA ARG A 739 -47.35 22.10 -55.13
C ARG A 739 -48.66 22.09 -54.32
N PRO A 740 -48.75 21.29 -53.26
CA PRO A 740 -49.88 21.42 -52.34
C PRO A 740 -49.87 22.85 -51.77
N PRO A 741 -51.04 23.51 -51.63
CA PRO A 741 -51.11 24.87 -51.10
C PRO A 741 -50.41 24.92 -49.74
N SER A 742 -49.64 25.97 -49.51
CA SER A 742 -48.89 26.12 -48.26
C SER A 742 -49.87 26.09 -47.08
N ARG A 743 -49.46 25.54 -45.93
CA ARG A 743 -50.31 25.54 -44.72
C ARG A 743 -50.76 26.95 -44.32
N MET A 744 -49.97 27.97 -44.65
CA MET A 744 -50.32 29.39 -44.45
C MET A 744 -51.44 29.84 -45.39
N GLU A 745 -51.42 29.47 -46.66
CA GLU A 745 -52.55 29.74 -47.58
C GLU A 745 -53.82 29.00 -47.14
N GLN A 746 -53.70 27.77 -46.63
CA GLN A 746 -54.82 27.05 -46.03
C GLN A 746 -55.35 27.77 -44.77
N LEU A 747 -54.47 28.35 -43.95
CA LEU A 747 -54.83 29.14 -42.76
C LEU A 747 -55.51 30.46 -43.14
N GLU A 748 -55.01 31.16 -44.16
CA GLU A 748 -55.60 32.40 -44.68
C GLU A 748 -56.97 32.17 -45.31
N GLN A 749 -57.16 31.06 -46.01
CA GLN A 749 -58.47 30.66 -46.53
C GLN A 749 -59.46 30.36 -45.40
N LEU A 750 -59.03 29.68 -44.33
CA LEU A 750 -59.85 29.45 -43.14
C LEU A 750 -60.19 30.75 -42.40
N LEU A 751 -59.23 31.69 -42.27
CA LEU A 751 -59.43 33.01 -41.66
C LEU A 751 -60.39 33.89 -42.47
N ASN A 752 -60.28 33.89 -43.80
CA ASN A 752 -61.21 34.59 -44.68
C ASN A 752 -62.62 33.99 -44.65
N LYS A 753 -62.73 32.69 -44.41
CA LYS A 753 -64.03 32.03 -44.22
C LYS A 753 -64.63 32.40 -42.86
N PHE A 754 -63.79 32.49 -41.83
CA PHE A 754 -64.18 32.90 -40.48
C PHE A 754 -64.71 34.35 -40.42
N SER A 755 -64.06 35.30 -41.11
CA SER A 755 -64.47 36.71 -41.12
C SER A 755 -65.81 36.97 -41.84
N ARG A 756 -66.34 35.98 -42.55
CA ARG A 756 -67.59 36.05 -43.33
C ARG A 756 -68.72 35.19 -42.77
N CYS A 757 -68.49 34.44 -41.69
CA CYS A 757 -69.51 33.59 -41.07
C CYS A 757 -70.48 34.44 -40.23
N THR A 758 -71.79 34.29 -40.49
CA THR A 758 -72.88 34.89 -39.70
C THR A 758 -73.63 33.87 -38.85
N ASP A 759 -73.39 32.57 -39.06
CA ASP A 759 -74.01 31.46 -38.32
C ASP A 759 -73.10 30.97 -37.18
N ALA A 760 -73.67 30.80 -35.99
CA ALA A 760 -72.91 30.45 -34.78
C ALA A 760 -72.32 29.03 -34.80
N ASN A 761 -72.97 28.06 -35.47
CA ASN A 761 -72.47 26.68 -35.57
C ASN A 761 -71.37 26.54 -36.62
N GLU A 762 -71.50 27.22 -37.76
CA GLU A 762 -70.40 27.31 -38.75
C GLU A 762 -69.18 28.01 -38.16
N MET A 763 -69.41 29.04 -37.33
CA MET A 763 -68.35 29.74 -36.62
C MET A 763 -67.62 28.81 -35.64
N LEU A 764 -68.34 27.96 -34.90
CA LEU A 764 -67.78 26.99 -33.95
C LEU A 764 -66.97 25.88 -34.63
N GLU A 765 -67.45 25.35 -35.75
CA GLU A 765 -66.76 24.36 -36.58
C GLU A 765 -65.47 24.95 -37.19
N ALA A 766 -65.52 26.22 -37.63
CA ALA A 766 -64.36 26.94 -38.13
C ALA A 766 -63.32 27.20 -37.03
N VAL A 767 -63.73 27.60 -35.81
CA VAL A 767 -62.82 27.75 -34.65
C VAL A 767 -62.16 26.43 -34.29
N ARG A 768 -62.89 25.30 -34.27
CA ARG A 768 -62.31 23.97 -33.99
C ARG A 768 -61.25 23.58 -35.01
N LYS A 769 -61.53 23.77 -36.31
CA LYS A 769 -60.55 23.48 -37.38
C LYS A 769 -59.34 24.40 -37.31
N LEU A 770 -59.53 25.67 -36.96
CA LEU A 770 -58.45 26.63 -36.75
C LEU A 770 -57.58 26.25 -35.53
N GLN A 771 -58.20 25.88 -34.40
CA GLN A 771 -57.51 25.45 -33.18
C GLN A 771 -56.66 24.19 -33.40
N ASN A 772 -57.18 23.19 -34.10
CA ASN A 772 -56.42 21.96 -34.39
C ASN A 772 -55.23 22.22 -35.33
N SER A 773 -55.38 23.08 -36.34
CA SER A 773 -54.26 23.49 -37.20
C SER A 773 -53.20 24.27 -36.43
N ILE A 774 -53.61 25.21 -35.55
CA ILE A 774 -52.71 26.05 -34.74
C ILE A 774 -51.97 25.24 -33.67
N ALA A 775 -52.61 24.25 -33.03
CA ALA A 775 -51.97 23.37 -32.06
C ALA A 775 -50.81 22.57 -32.67
N SER A 776 -50.90 22.22 -33.97
CA SER A 776 -49.81 21.54 -34.70
C SER A 776 -48.63 22.45 -35.07
N GLU A 777 -48.85 23.76 -35.16
CA GLU A 777 -47.84 24.78 -35.49
C GLU A 777 -47.11 25.31 -34.24
N TYR A 778 -47.80 25.40 -33.09
CA TYR A 778 -47.23 25.91 -31.82
C TYR A 778 -46.03 25.11 -31.29
N GLN A 779 -45.81 23.87 -31.76
CA GLN A 779 -44.63 23.07 -31.43
C GLN A 779 -43.36 23.47 -32.22
N ARG A 780 -43.42 24.42 -33.16
CA ARG A 780 -42.27 24.83 -34.00
C ARG A 780 -42.15 26.35 -34.23
N GLY A 781 -41.69 27.11 -33.23
CA GLY A 781 -40.92 28.36 -33.47
C GLY A 781 -41.67 29.64 -33.93
N PRO A 782 -40.94 30.70 -34.34
CA PRO A 782 -40.87 31.98 -33.61
C PRO A 782 -41.92 33.05 -33.98
N ARG A 783 -43.07 32.69 -34.56
CA ARG A 783 -44.12 33.68 -34.96
C ARG A 783 -45.33 33.73 -34.01
N ARG A 784 -45.11 33.40 -32.74
CA ARG A 784 -46.11 33.39 -31.66
C ARG A 784 -46.86 34.72 -31.52
N GLY A 785 -46.16 35.84 -31.60
CA GLY A 785 -46.73 37.18 -31.36
C GLY A 785 -47.71 37.68 -32.43
N GLN A 786 -47.48 37.39 -33.71
CA GLN A 786 -48.38 37.83 -34.80
C GLN A 786 -49.70 37.05 -34.82
N ILE A 787 -49.62 35.73 -34.55
CA ILE A 787 -50.81 34.87 -34.45
C ILE A 787 -51.65 35.28 -33.23
N GLN A 788 -51.01 35.60 -32.11
CA GLN A 788 -51.68 36.00 -30.87
C GLN A 788 -52.35 37.38 -30.99
N GLN A 789 -51.71 38.38 -31.60
CA GLN A 789 -52.29 39.70 -31.84
C GLN A 789 -53.53 39.66 -32.77
N THR A 790 -53.47 38.85 -33.83
CA THR A 790 -54.56 38.73 -34.80
C THR A 790 -55.78 38.03 -34.19
N LEU A 791 -55.55 36.98 -33.39
CA LEU A 791 -56.61 36.28 -32.66
C LEU A 791 -57.22 37.13 -31.53
N GLN A 792 -56.41 37.95 -30.85
CA GLN A 792 -56.89 38.86 -29.81
C GLN A 792 -57.77 39.98 -30.39
N GLY A 793 -57.44 40.48 -31.59
CA GLY A 793 -58.31 41.41 -32.33
C GLY A 793 -59.65 40.79 -32.74
N ALA A 794 -59.66 39.54 -33.20
CA ALA A 794 -60.89 38.82 -33.55
C ALA A 794 -61.76 38.54 -32.30
N TYR A 795 -61.15 38.14 -31.18
CA TYR A 795 -61.84 37.87 -29.92
C TYR A 795 -62.41 39.15 -29.28
N GLN A 796 -61.69 40.27 -29.32
CA GLN A 796 -62.19 41.58 -28.87
C GLN A 796 -63.35 42.10 -29.72
N THR A 797 -63.37 41.77 -31.01
CA THR A 797 -64.50 42.11 -31.90
C THR A 797 -65.74 41.28 -31.55
N PHE A 798 -65.56 40.05 -31.06
CA PHE A 798 -66.64 39.18 -30.60
C PHE A 798 -67.22 39.62 -29.24
N LEU A 799 -66.37 39.97 -28.26
CA LEU A 799 -66.80 40.43 -26.93
C LEU A 799 -67.55 41.78 -26.92
N ARG A 800 -67.48 42.58 -27.99
CA ARG A 800 -68.23 43.84 -28.13
C ARG A 800 -69.70 43.66 -28.52
N ARG A 801 -70.16 42.43 -28.77
CA ARG A 801 -71.58 42.14 -29.02
C ARG A 801 -72.23 41.67 -27.72
N ASP A 802 -72.92 42.59 -27.04
CA ASP A 802 -73.72 42.33 -25.84
C ASP A 802 -74.90 41.41 -26.17
N GLU A 803 -74.74 40.08 -26.03
CA GLU A 803 -75.87 39.17 -25.76
C GLU A 803 -75.44 38.01 -24.83
N PRO A 804 -76.21 37.68 -23.78
CA PRO A 804 -75.84 36.71 -22.78
C PRO A 804 -76.46 35.34 -23.06
N THR A 805 -75.67 34.31 -23.33
CA THR A 805 -76.08 32.92 -23.03
C THR A 805 -74.89 31.97 -22.87
N HIS A 806 -74.83 31.37 -21.69
CA HIS A 806 -74.00 30.26 -21.19
C HIS A 806 -72.93 29.66 -22.12
N TRP A 807 -71.67 30.04 -21.88
CA TRP A 807 -70.51 29.20 -22.15
C TRP A 807 -69.83 28.84 -20.82
N PRO A 808 -69.23 27.64 -20.68
CA PRO A 808 -68.40 27.33 -19.52
C PRO A 808 -67.18 28.26 -19.57
N SER A 809 -67.18 29.27 -18.70
CA SER A 809 -66.19 30.35 -18.63
C SER A 809 -64.76 29.88 -18.34
N ASN A 810 -64.53 28.58 -18.13
CA ASN A 810 -63.27 28.06 -17.60
C ASN A 810 -62.34 27.42 -18.65
N SER A 811 -62.77 27.14 -19.89
CA SER A 811 -61.91 26.48 -20.89
C SER A 811 -61.14 27.43 -21.81
N LEU A 812 -61.75 28.55 -22.24
CA LEU A 812 -61.06 29.55 -23.05
C LEU A 812 -60.16 30.44 -22.18
N HIS A 813 -60.60 30.84 -20.99
CA HIS A 813 -59.81 31.70 -20.11
C HIS A 813 -58.51 31.01 -19.62
N SER A 814 -58.49 29.67 -19.52
CA SER A 814 -57.31 28.89 -19.11
C SER A 814 -56.28 28.72 -20.23
N PHE A 815 -56.69 28.64 -21.50
CA PHE A 815 -55.78 28.52 -22.65
C PHE A 815 -54.94 29.79 -22.86
N TRP A 816 -55.52 30.97 -22.58
CA TRP A 816 -54.85 32.26 -22.75
C TRP A 816 -53.97 32.66 -21.55
N ASN A 817 -54.30 32.22 -20.32
CA ASN A 817 -53.53 32.56 -19.10
C ASN A 817 -52.38 31.59 -18.78
N THR A 818 -52.32 30.41 -19.38
CA THR A 818 -51.27 29.40 -19.11
C THR A 818 -50.10 29.44 -20.11
N GLY A 819 -49.99 30.47 -20.95
CA GLY A 819 -48.84 30.62 -21.85
C GLY A 819 -48.65 29.46 -22.84
N GLY A 820 -49.75 28.78 -23.22
CA GLY A 820 -49.75 27.77 -24.28
C GLY A 820 -48.87 26.55 -24.01
N THR A 821 -49.02 25.92 -22.85
CA THR A 821 -48.66 24.51 -22.66
C THR A 821 -49.90 23.69 -22.40
N PRO A 822 -50.38 22.90 -23.37
CA PRO A 822 -51.20 21.74 -23.07
C PRO A 822 -50.24 20.61 -22.65
N SER A 823 -50.26 20.24 -21.38
CA SER A 823 -49.82 18.91 -20.96
C SER A 823 -50.78 17.90 -21.59
N THR A 824 -50.28 17.03 -22.44
CA THR A 824 -51.03 16.05 -23.24
C THR A 824 -51.63 14.90 -22.42
N GLN A 825 -51.97 15.13 -21.14
CA GLN A 825 -52.16 14.05 -20.16
C GLN A 825 -53.33 14.26 -19.20
N SER A 826 -54.32 15.11 -19.51
CA SER A 826 -55.53 15.27 -18.67
C SER A 826 -56.86 15.40 -19.43
N VAL A 827 -56.91 15.05 -20.72
CA VAL A 827 -58.18 15.00 -21.48
C VAL A 827 -58.45 13.60 -22.06
N LEU A 828 -57.66 12.59 -21.68
CA LEU A 828 -57.83 11.21 -22.14
C LEU A 828 -58.22 10.20 -21.05
N ASP A 829 -58.36 10.61 -19.78
CA ASP A 829 -58.68 9.69 -18.67
C ASP A 829 -60.12 9.81 -18.13
N GLU A 830 -61.00 10.58 -18.78
CA GLU A 830 -62.43 10.60 -18.46
C GLU A 830 -63.22 10.51 -19.76
N VAL A 831 -63.34 9.29 -20.31
CA VAL A 831 -64.55 8.62 -20.85
C VAL A 831 -64.07 7.29 -21.46
N GLU A 832 -63.52 6.41 -20.62
CA GLU A 832 -63.82 4.98 -20.74
C GLU A 832 -65.19 4.80 -20.09
N ASP A 833 -66.24 4.68 -20.88
CA ASP A 833 -67.34 3.74 -20.65
C ASP A 833 -68.45 3.91 -21.69
N PHE A 834 -69.03 2.77 -22.05
CA PHE A 834 -70.21 2.53 -22.89
C PHE A 834 -70.02 2.43 -24.41
N HIS A 835 -69.74 1.19 -24.84
CA HIS A 835 -70.48 0.56 -25.94
C HIS A 835 -72.00 0.60 -25.66
N PRO A 836 -72.85 0.67 -26.70
CA PRO A 836 -73.32 -0.59 -27.30
C PRO A 836 -73.41 -0.57 -28.84
N THR A 837 -73.16 -1.73 -29.44
CA THR A 837 -73.64 -2.15 -30.77
C THR A 837 -75.18 -2.14 -30.83
N PRO A 838 -75.84 -2.19 -32.02
CA PRO A 838 -75.36 -2.61 -33.35
C PRO A 838 -75.04 -1.48 -34.33
#